data_AF-A0A6J2UJ89-F1
#
_entry.id   AF-A0A6J2UJ89-F1
#
_cell.length_a   1.000
_cell.length_b   1.000
_cell.length_c   1.000
_cell.angle_alpha   90.00
_cell.angle_beta   90.00
_cell.angle_gamma   90.00
#
_symmetry.space_group_name_H-M   'P 1'
#
loop_
_entity.id
_entity.type
_entity.pdbx_description
1 polymer ?
#
loop_
_entity_poly.entity_id
_entity_poly.type
_entity_poly.pdbx_seq_one_letter_code
_entity_poly.pdbx_strand_id
1 'polypeptide(L)'
;MEHFIHNTRNQNYYFMKGLAYTEDHIPVQQLYLYKISPELAQPQIFNYFRRYGRVIRVQIFSKHQSFSQPGRKPGPKTQTGFVLFALARDAAKALRRRHNINGLNLFARASDSWHQPQAYHPNMQRRPIAVLPNSNGEEPTQIFRLNDYCMEYVLRYLSLVDQVRFARTCVRFNAVYNAMSCVVHKSVDFSNFDGMTAWDMRDFFSQSGSHVQKLEGVMPEQNRERMLDLISQHCRNLKVLNMYSTELTTENLYKMFRKLTHLESLKMCGCDIKNVLPLKNLKCLKVLDLSDNEELKGSNLNCLPASIESVKLSGCERIEPMHLARLCNALPHLKSLDVRQIELNTNAFKSMVTGCKALEDFTMSHCSGKYDLIAKFPSLKKLIIHFWPTVTEFRSLLFSQLIEHKADQLEHLEMRGCRSLNTNDMAANIAKLTALRTLILPFNSIIADELQKFSQLKKLQHLNIMNSSNASDSVIMRLIIACPELRVLNVEGCKKITKKLVDEVIEKVGLQIKNKDSQRQLPIKLYAYQTEISEFLLQEPKYSDAKKILDICFKPSEPDYTVEDCLSSMFHIHAEGFHRAGFVLDSDDDLEFVHDPYLFDIGFDPDDDDDDYNNRFNRLLMREIYEELFNDDNEFDDLSTDEGEDWFL
;
A
#
# COMPACT_ATOMS: atom_id res chain seq x y z
N MET A 1 3.43 35.68 -0.60
CA MET A 1 3.26 34.39 0.09
C MET A 1 3.17 33.32 -1.00
N GLU A 2 4.26 33.13 -1.75
CA GLU A 2 4.36 32.12 -2.82
C GLU A 2 5.84 32.03 -3.20
N HIS A 3 6.57 31.20 -2.46
CA HIS A 3 7.88 30.68 -2.86
C HIS A 3 7.86 29.20 -2.47
N PHE A 4 7.00 28.44 -3.14
CA PHE A 4 7.08 26.99 -3.06
C PHE A 4 8.43 26.57 -3.62
N ILE A 5 9.09 25.65 -2.90
CA ILE A 5 10.26 24.94 -3.37
C ILE A 5 9.76 24.04 -4.50
N HIS A 6 9.66 24.59 -5.70
CA HIS A 6 9.49 23.80 -6.91
C HIS A 6 10.86 23.23 -7.25
N ASN A 7 10.99 21.93 -6.96
CA ASN A 7 12.13 21.07 -7.24
C ASN A 7 13.23 21.13 -6.17
N THR A 8 13.51 19.99 -5.50
CA THR A 8 14.84 19.58 -5.03
C THR A 8 14.81 18.28 -4.22
N ARG A 9 15.06 17.13 -4.86
CA ARG A 9 15.52 15.94 -4.11
C ARG A 9 16.85 16.21 -3.34
N ASN A 10 17.61 17.26 -3.70
CA ASN A 10 18.98 17.48 -3.20
C ASN A 10 19.24 18.79 -2.39
N GLN A 11 18.27 19.71 -2.27
CA GLN A 11 18.46 20.99 -1.56
C GLN A 11 17.41 21.15 -0.46
N ASN A 12 17.85 21.14 0.78
CA ASN A 12 16.99 21.25 1.98
C ASN A 12 16.94 22.66 2.57
N TYR A 13 17.21 23.68 1.75
CA TYR A 13 17.28 25.09 2.18
C TYR A 13 16.98 26.05 1.02
N TYR A 14 16.49 27.25 1.34
CA TYR A 14 16.24 28.32 0.37
C TYR A 14 16.96 29.62 0.77
N PHE A 15 17.17 30.52 -0.19
CA PHE A 15 17.80 31.82 0.06
C PHE A 15 16.75 32.95 0.11
N MET A 16 16.88 33.84 1.09
CA MET A 16 16.08 35.07 1.18
C MET A 16 16.93 36.21 1.72
N LYS A 17 16.95 37.35 1.01
CA LYS A 17 17.72 38.56 1.38
C LYS A 17 19.18 38.27 1.75
N GLY A 18 19.83 37.39 0.98
CA GLY A 18 21.24 37.04 1.15
C GLY A 18 21.54 35.94 2.18
N LEU A 19 20.58 35.56 3.01
CA LEU A 19 20.68 34.47 4.00
C LEU A 19 20.10 33.16 3.47
N ALA A 20 20.57 32.04 4.01
CA ALA A 20 19.98 30.72 3.77
C ALA A 20 19.08 30.34 4.96
N TYR A 21 17.95 29.69 4.67
CA TYR A 21 16.97 29.23 5.64
C TYR A 21 16.63 27.76 5.40
N THR A 22 16.40 27.00 6.46
CA THR A 22 15.86 25.64 6.36
C THR A 22 14.39 25.66 5.93
N GLU A 23 13.81 24.48 5.65
CA GLU A 23 12.38 24.34 5.34
C GLU A 23 11.46 24.91 6.43
N ASP A 24 11.88 24.88 7.70
CA ASP A 24 11.15 25.47 8.84
C ASP A 24 11.46 26.97 9.05
N HIS A 25 12.01 27.65 8.04
CA HIS A 25 12.35 29.07 8.07
C HIS A 25 13.39 29.46 9.15
N ILE A 26 14.27 28.54 9.54
CA ILE A 26 15.35 28.83 10.49
C ILE A 26 16.62 29.28 9.75
N PRO A 27 17.27 30.39 10.15
CA PRO A 27 18.54 30.80 9.59
C PRO A 27 19.61 29.71 9.69
N VAL A 28 20.20 29.33 8.55
CA VAL A 28 21.23 28.30 8.48
C VAL A 28 22.56 28.87 8.98
N GLN A 29 23.12 28.26 10.02
CA GLN A 29 24.46 28.52 10.52
C GLN A 29 25.33 27.26 10.52
N GLN A 30 24.71 26.09 10.69
CA GLN A 30 25.38 24.80 10.62
C GLN A 30 25.11 24.14 9.27
N LEU A 31 26.19 23.72 8.61
CA LEU A 31 26.14 22.96 7.36
C LEU A 31 26.51 21.50 7.63
N TYR A 32 25.79 20.58 6.99
CA TYR A 32 26.15 19.18 6.91
C TYR A 32 27.08 18.96 5.72
N LEU A 33 28.19 18.26 5.95
CA LEU A 33 29.22 17.94 4.98
C LEU A 33 29.18 16.45 4.67
N TYR A 34 29.29 16.09 3.39
CA TYR A 34 29.20 14.71 2.94
C TYR A 34 30.08 14.40 1.72
N LYS A 35 30.24 13.09 1.45
CA LYS A 35 31.25 12.52 0.55
C LYS A 35 32.65 13.09 0.82
N ILE A 36 33.01 13.24 2.11
CA ILE A 36 34.33 13.73 2.51
C ILE A 36 35.34 12.60 2.30
N SER A 37 36.43 12.86 1.57
CA SER A 37 37.52 11.90 1.45
C SER A 37 38.18 11.65 2.81
N PRO A 38 38.46 10.38 3.20
CA PRO A 38 39.20 10.04 4.42
C PRO A 38 40.60 10.65 4.51
N GLU A 39 41.14 11.11 3.37
CA GLU A 39 42.43 11.82 3.30
C GLU A 39 42.33 13.26 3.83
N LEU A 40 41.13 13.82 3.94
CA LEU A 40 40.91 15.18 4.44
C LEU A 40 40.80 15.20 5.97
N ALA A 41 41.84 15.71 6.62
CA ALA A 41 41.85 15.90 8.06
C ALA A 41 40.97 17.10 8.48
N GLN A 42 40.37 17.01 9.68
CA GLN A 42 39.54 18.08 10.25
C GLN A 42 40.18 19.48 10.22
N PRO A 43 41.48 19.68 10.52
CA PRO A 43 42.12 21.00 10.40
C PRO A 43 42.14 21.56 8.98
N GLN A 44 42.26 20.70 7.95
CA GLN A 44 42.23 21.13 6.54
C GLN A 44 40.84 21.64 6.16
N ILE A 45 39.79 20.91 6.57
CA ILE A 45 38.39 21.32 6.36
C ILE A 45 38.10 22.63 7.11
N PHE A 46 38.52 22.72 8.37
CA PHE A 46 38.38 23.94 9.17
C PHE A 46 39.04 25.16 8.50
N ASN A 47 40.30 25.03 8.06
CA ASN A 47 41.01 26.11 7.38
C ASN A 47 40.39 26.49 6.03
N TYR A 48 39.88 25.51 5.29
CA TYR A 48 39.18 25.77 4.03
C TYR A 48 37.91 26.61 4.25
N PHE A 49 37.04 26.22 5.17
CA PHE A 49 35.76 26.91 5.40
C PHE A 49 35.91 28.30 6.05
N ARG A 50 37.05 28.61 6.68
CA ARG A 50 37.36 29.97 7.18
C ARG A 50 37.40 31.04 6.09
N ARG A 51 37.56 30.66 4.82
CA ARG A 51 37.51 31.60 3.68
C ARG A 51 36.12 32.24 3.51
N TYR A 52 35.07 31.60 3.99
CA TYR A 52 33.69 32.10 3.90
C TYR A 52 33.28 32.98 5.10
N GLY A 53 33.93 32.79 6.26
CA GLY A 53 33.70 33.58 7.46
C GLY A 53 34.21 32.90 8.74
N ARG A 54 33.81 33.42 9.90
CA ARG A 54 34.26 32.89 11.20
C ARG A 54 33.60 31.53 11.48
N VAL A 55 34.38 30.46 11.39
CA VAL A 55 34.00 29.10 11.76
C VAL A 55 34.12 28.92 13.29
N ILE A 56 33.06 28.46 13.93
CA ILE A 56 33.04 28.11 15.36
C ILE A 56 33.57 26.70 15.56
N ARG A 57 33.07 25.74 14.79
CA ARG A 57 33.36 24.31 14.98
C ARG A 57 33.29 23.56 13.66
N VAL A 58 34.18 22.58 13.49
CA VAL A 58 34.07 21.52 12.48
C VAL A 58 34.20 20.19 13.21
N GLN A 59 33.39 19.22 12.82
CA GLN A 59 33.48 17.85 13.31
C GLN A 59 33.32 16.88 12.13
N ILE A 60 34.18 15.86 12.08
CA ILE A 60 34.14 14.79 11.07
C ILE A 60 33.78 13.48 11.76
N PHE A 61 32.98 12.66 11.10
CA PHE A 61 32.53 11.36 11.51
C PHE A 61 32.97 10.33 10.48
N SER A 62 33.63 9.27 10.96
CA SER A 62 34.01 8.13 10.14
C SER A 62 32.90 7.09 10.17
N LYS A 63 32.43 6.62 9.02
CA LYS A 63 31.58 5.42 8.98
C LYS A 63 32.41 4.20 9.42
N HIS A 64 31.90 3.43 10.38
CA HIS A 64 32.38 2.07 10.60
C HIS A 64 31.88 1.17 9.46
N GLN A 65 32.70 0.17 9.08
CA GLN A 65 32.54 -0.66 7.89
C GLN A 65 31.09 -1.08 7.58
N SER A 66 30.57 -0.68 6.42
CA SER A 66 29.52 -1.48 5.76
C SER A 66 30.21 -2.73 5.20
N PHE A 67 29.88 -3.91 5.74
CA PHE A 67 30.34 -5.17 5.16
C PHE A 67 29.80 -5.28 3.74
N SER A 68 30.69 -5.29 2.75
CA SER A 68 30.37 -5.53 1.35
C SER A 68 29.81 -6.94 1.19
N GLN A 69 28.69 -7.08 0.48
CA GLN A 69 28.26 -8.37 -0.05
C GLN A 69 29.41 -9.02 -0.86
N PRO A 70 29.57 -10.36 -0.83
CA PRO A 70 30.58 -11.04 -1.62
C PRO A 70 30.38 -10.70 -3.11
N GLY A 71 31.38 -10.10 -3.75
CA GLY A 71 31.39 -9.81 -5.20
C GLY A 71 31.23 -8.35 -5.61
N ARG A 72 30.87 -7.41 -4.73
CA ARG A 72 30.95 -5.96 -5.01
C ARG A 72 32.25 -5.39 -4.45
N LYS A 73 33.03 -4.68 -5.29
CA LYS A 73 34.19 -3.89 -4.81
C LYS A 73 33.68 -2.94 -3.71
N PRO A 74 34.34 -2.84 -2.55
CA PRO A 74 33.96 -1.88 -1.53
C PRO A 74 33.97 -0.48 -2.14
N GLY A 75 32.86 0.25 -1.98
CA GLY A 75 32.76 1.63 -2.43
C GLY A 75 33.85 2.50 -1.79
N PRO A 76 34.15 3.68 -2.36
CA PRO A 76 35.11 4.60 -1.77
C PRO A 76 34.67 4.92 -0.34
N LYS A 77 35.57 4.71 0.63
CA LYS A 77 35.31 5.12 2.02
C LYS A 77 35.07 6.62 2.00
N THR A 78 33.92 7.07 2.46
CA THR A 78 33.61 8.48 2.65
C THR A 78 33.31 8.77 4.11
N GLN A 79 33.58 9.99 4.52
CA GLN A 79 33.26 10.53 5.83
C GLN A 79 32.16 11.57 5.69
N THR A 80 31.49 11.84 6.80
CA THR A 80 30.50 12.92 6.91
C THR A 80 30.95 13.88 8.00
N GLY A 81 30.32 15.04 8.11
CA GLY A 81 30.74 16.04 9.06
C GLY A 81 29.76 17.19 9.17
N PHE A 82 30.07 18.15 10.02
CA PHE A 82 29.40 19.43 9.97
C PHE A 82 30.39 20.58 10.16
N VAL A 83 30.00 21.76 9.69
CA VAL A 83 30.66 23.03 9.95
C VAL A 83 29.67 24.04 10.49
N LEU A 84 29.98 24.63 11.64
CA LEU A 84 29.17 25.66 12.29
C LEU A 84 29.84 27.03 12.10
N PHE A 85 29.13 27.96 11.48
CA PHE A 85 29.54 29.35 11.32
C PHE A 85 28.99 30.24 12.43
N ALA A 86 29.74 31.28 12.79
CA ALA A 86 29.30 32.28 13.75
C ALA A 86 28.12 33.11 13.24
N LEU A 87 28.03 33.34 11.92
CA LEU A 87 26.99 34.15 11.30
C LEU A 87 26.33 33.40 10.15
N ALA A 88 24.99 33.47 10.07
CA ALA A 88 24.22 32.81 9.01
C ALA A 88 24.60 33.29 7.60
N ARG A 89 25.03 34.56 7.46
CA ARG A 89 25.51 35.11 6.18
C ARG A 89 26.76 34.40 5.66
N ASP A 90 27.60 33.87 6.54
CA ASP A 90 28.85 33.20 6.15
C ASP A 90 28.58 31.75 5.74
N ALA A 91 27.69 31.05 6.45
CA ALA A 91 27.15 29.76 6.03
C ALA A 91 26.46 29.86 4.65
N ALA A 92 25.67 30.92 4.43
CA ALA A 92 25.02 31.20 3.16
C ALA A 92 26.02 31.47 2.02
N LYS A 93 27.23 31.98 2.28
CA LYS A 93 28.28 32.11 1.25
C LYS A 93 28.87 30.75 0.89
N ALA A 94 29.10 29.90 1.89
CA ALA A 94 29.63 28.56 1.68
C ALA A 94 28.66 27.70 0.84
N LEU A 95 27.36 27.71 1.17
CA LEU A 95 26.34 26.95 0.44
C LEU A 95 26.19 27.31 -1.05
N ARG A 96 26.62 28.52 -1.47
CA ARG A 96 26.59 28.93 -2.88
C ARG A 96 27.75 28.39 -3.71
N ARG A 97 28.67 27.63 -3.12
CA ARG A 97 29.91 27.19 -3.77
C ARG A 97 30.01 25.67 -3.76
N ARG A 98 30.63 25.13 -4.81
CA ARG A 98 31.15 23.76 -4.78
C ARG A 98 32.44 23.73 -3.96
N HIS A 99 32.67 22.64 -3.24
CA HIS A 99 33.82 22.53 -2.35
C HIS A 99 34.83 21.52 -2.88
N ASN A 100 36.07 22.00 -3.07
CA ASN A 100 37.21 21.19 -3.46
C ASN A 100 38.40 21.59 -2.58
N ILE A 101 38.99 20.60 -1.91
CA ILE A 101 40.18 20.76 -1.05
C ILE A 101 41.26 19.85 -1.61
N ASN A 102 42.35 20.43 -2.12
CA ASN A 102 43.49 19.69 -2.69
C ASN A 102 43.10 18.69 -3.80
N GLY A 103 42.13 19.02 -4.65
CA GLY A 103 41.63 18.12 -5.70
C GLY A 103 40.52 17.18 -5.24
N LEU A 104 40.25 17.09 -3.94
CA LEU A 104 39.20 16.24 -3.36
C LEU A 104 37.90 17.02 -3.20
N ASN A 105 36.86 16.55 -3.87
CA ASN A 105 35.52 17.13 -3.77
C ASN A 105 34.86 16.74 -2.44
N LEU A 106 34.07 17.65 -1.89
CA LEU A 106 33.11 17.39 -0.82
C LEU A 106 31.88 18.25 -1.05
N PHE A 107 30.76 17.87 -0.45
CA PHE A 107 29.50 18.58 -0.64
C PHE A 107 29.01 19.13 0.69
N ALA A 108 28.25 20.23 0.62
CA ALA A 108 27.66 20.89 1.78
C ALA A 108 26.20 21.23 1.51
N ARG A 109 25.37 21.04 2.53
CA ARG A 109 23.97 21.46 2.56
C ARG A 109 23.61 21.96 3.97
N ALA A 110 22.40 22.47 4.17
CA ALA A 110 21.99 22.87 5.51
C ALA A 110 21.92 21.63 6.43
N SER A 111 22.39 21.75 7.68
CA SER A 111 21.99 20.78 8.71
C SER A 111 20.49 20.90 8.99
N ASP A 112 19.90 19.83 9.53
CA ASP A 112 18.48 19.80 9.87
C ASP A 112 18.07 20.98 10.76
N SER A 113 16.80 21.40 10.65
CA SER A 113 16.26 22.56 11.37
C SER A 113 16.53 22.52 12.87
N TRP A 114 16.38 21.36 13.53
CA TRP A 114 16.65 21.20 14.96
C TRP A 114 18.14 21.20 15.35
N HIS A 115 19.06 21.14 14.39
CA HIS A 115 20.50 21.29 14.64
C HIS A 115 20.98 22.72 14.48
N GLN A 116 20.14 23.62 13.96
CA GLN A 116 20.49 25.02 13.83
C GLN A 116 20.49 25.70 15.22
N PRO A 117 21.42 26.63 15.51
CA PRO A 117 21.51 27.27 16.82
C PRO A 117 20.24 27.97 17.28
N GLN A 118 19.40 28.41 16.33
CA GLN A 118 18.17 29.14 16.63
C GLN A 118 16.93 28.24 16.81
N ALA A 119 17.05 26.92 16.63
CA ALA A 119 15.93 25.99 16.69
C ALA A 119 15.13 26.08 18.00
N TYR A 120 15.81 26.25 19.12
CA TYR A 120 15.21 26.25 20.46
C TYR A 120 15.46 27.54 21.24
N HIS A 121 15.68 28.68 20.55
CA HIS A 121 16.09 29.92 21.21
C HIS A 121 15.18 30.30 22.41
N PRO A 122 15.72 30.82 23.52
CA PRO A 122 15.00 31.00 24.79
C PRO A 122 13.77 31.92 24.76
N ASN A 123 13.52 32.64 23.66
CA ASN A 123 12.30 33.43 23.48
C ASN A 123 11.05 32.55 23.24
N MET A 124 11.19 31.29 22.82
CA MET A 124 10.09 30.30 22.83
C MET A 124 9.88 29.69 24.23
N GLN A 125 10.94 29.60 25.03
CA GLN A 125 10.88 29.12 26.42
C GLN A 125 10.63 30.26 27.43
N ARG A 126 9.82 31.28 27.08
CA ARG A 126 9.39 32.24 28.09
C ARG A 126 8.59 31.46 29.14
N ARG A 127 9.24 31.34 30.30
CA ARG A 127 8.75 30.79 31.56
C ARG A 127 7.28 31.14 31.78
N PRO A 128 6.48 30.28 32.46
CA PRO A 128 5.23 30.75 33.04
C PRO A 128 5.56 32.02 33.80
N ILE A 129 4.76 33.08 33.60
CA ILE A 129 4.92 34.35 34.29
C ILE A 129 4.83 34.06 35.78
N ALA A 130 5.98 33.77 36.41
CA ALA A 130 6.15 34.00 37.83
C ALA A 130 6.09 35.52 37.93
N VAL A 131 4.90 36.00 38.28
CA VAL A 131 4.62 37.41 38.52
C VAL A 131 5.68 37.88 39.52
N LEU A 132 6.70 38.58 39.02
CA LEU A 132 7.54 39.41 39.87
C LEU A 132 6.59 40.48 40.44
N PRO A 133 6.64 40.79 41.74
CA PRO A 133 5.58 41.57 42.40
C PRO A 133 5.32 42.97 41.83
N ASN A 134 6.12 43.48 40.90
CA ASN A 134 6.09 44.87 40.44
C ASN A 134 6.29 45.07 38.92
N SER A 135 5.89 44.11 38.06
CA SER A 135 5.78 44.38 36.62
C SER A 135 4.30 44.53 36.24
N ASN A 136 3.90 45.71 35.76
CA ASN A 136 2.58 45.98 35.17
C ASN A 136 2.24 44.88 34.15
N GLY A 137 1.38 43.94 34.57
CA GLY A 137 1.20 42.66 33.92
C GLY A 137 0.36 42.79 32.66
N GLU A 138 0.96 42.46 31.50
CA GLU A 138 0.17 42.05 30.35
C GLU A 138 -0.63 40.80 30.76
N GLU A 139 -1.95 40.86 30.65
CA GLU A 139 -2.79 39.70 30.94
C GLU A 139 -2.35 38.53 30.03
N PRO A 140 -2.23 37.31 30.57
CA PRO A 140 -1.91 36.15 29.74
C PRO A 140 -2.95 36.06 28.61
N THR A 141 -2.47 35.80 27.38
CA THR A 141 -3.31 35.68 26.20
C THR A 141 -4.48 34.73 26.47
N GLN A 142 -5.65 35.00 25.88
CA GLN A 142 -6.91 34.32 26.23
C GLN A 142 -6.81 32.79 26.22
N ILE A 143 -5.98 32.24 25.33
CA ILE A 143 -5.74 30.79 25.22
C ILE A 143 -5.21 30.19 26.54
N PHE A 144 -4.32 30.88 27.28
CA PHE A 144 -3.78 30.36 28.54
C PHE A 144 -4.80 30.34 29.69
N ARG A 145 -5.97 30.97 29.53
CA ARG A 145 -7.08 30.90 30.52
C ARG A 145 -7.85 29.59 30.47
N LEU A 146 -7.80 28.87 29.34
CA LEU A 146 -8.44 27.56 29.23
C LEU A 146 -7.74 26.58 30.17
N ASN A 147 -8.50 25.68 30.82
CA ASN A 147 -7.93 24.58 31.59
C ASN A 147 -7.44 23.46 30.65
N ASP A 148 -6.73 22.47 31.20
CA ASP A 148 -6.13 21.42 30.37
C ASP A 148 -7.20 20.55 29.68
N TYR A 149 -8.37 20.33 30.30
CA TYR A 149 -9.49 19.63 29.67
C TYR A 149 -9.98 20.33 28.39
N CYS A 150 -10.12 21.65 28.41
CA CYS A 150 -10.45 22.43 27.24
C CYS A 150 -9.32 22.35 26.19
N MET A 151 -8.06 22.35 26.60
CA MET A 151 -6.91 22.23 25.69
C MET A 151 -6.84 20.85 25.03
N GLU A 152 -7.09 19.78 25.77
CA GLU A 152 -7.21 18.42 25.24
C GLU A 152 -8.33 18.33 24.20
N TYR A 153 -9.45 19.02 24.44
CA TYR A 153 -10.54 19.10 23.48
C TYR A 153 -10.11 19.86 22.22
N VAL A 154 -9.47 21.02 22.36
CA VAL A 154 -8.91 21.80 21.23
C VAL A 154 -7.93 20.96 20.41
N LEU A 155 -7.03 20.21 21.06
CA LEU A 155 -6.05 19.36 20.39
C LEU A 155 -6.70 18.36 19.42
N ARG A 156 -7.87 17.80 19.77
CA ARG A 156 -8.59 16.84 18.92
C ARG A 156 -9.16 17.45 17.63
N TYR A 157 -9.31 18.76 17.56
CA TYR A 157 -9.76 19.47 16.35
C TYR A 157 -8.62 19.92 15.46
N LEU A 158 -7.38 19.79 15.92
CA LEU A 158 -6.19 20.16 15.14
C LEU A 158 -5.80 19.03 14.19
N SER A 159 -5.31 19.40 13.01
CA SER A 159 -4.63 18.48 12.09
C SER A 159 -3.39 17.87 12.78
N LEU A 160 -2.87 16.75 12.27
CA LEU A 160 -1.70 16.10 12.88
C LEU A 160 -0.50 17.04 12.96
N VAL A 161 -0.24 17.78 11.87
CA VAL A 161 0.83 18.78 11.82
C VAL A 161 0.62 19.90 12.83
N ASP A 162 -0.61 20.38 12.99
CA ASP A 162 -0.92 21.44 13.96
C ASP A 162 -0.85 20.95 15.39
N GLN A 163 -1.17 19.68 15.68
CA GLN A 163 -0.98 19.08 17.00
C GLN A 163 0.50 19.05 17.39
N VAL A 164 1.37 18.64 16.47
CA VAL A 164 2.83 18.60 16.69
C VAL A 164 3.37 20.02 16.89
N ARG A 165 2.97 20.96 16.04
CA ARG A 165 3.38 22.38 16.17
C ARG A 165 2.84 23.01 17.45
N PHE A 166 1.61 22.70 17.84
CA PHE A 166 1.02 23.07 19.14
C PHE A 166 1.91 22.59 20.28
N ALA A 167 2.33 21.32 20.26
CA ALA A 167 3.22 20.75 21.27
C ALA A 167 4.60 21.43 21.31
N ARG A 168 5.10 21.94 20.17
CA ARG A 168 6.38 22.65 20.06
C ARG A 168 6.35 24.06 20.66
N THR A 169 5.18 24.69 20.78
CA THR A 169 5.08 26.10 21.18
C THR A 169 5.54 26.39 22.61
N CYS A 170 5.16 25.57 23.59
CA CYS A 170 5.51 25.77 24.99
C CYS A 170 5.35 24.47 25.81
N VAL A 171 5.97 24.45 27.00
CA VAL A 171 5.99 23.30 27.91
C VAL A 171 4.59 22.83 28.29
N ARG A 172 3.64 23.75 28.50
CA ARG A 172 2.25 23.40 28.86
C ARG A 172 1.55 22.67 27.72
N PHE A 173 1.67 23.16 26.49
CA PHE A 173 1.03 22.55 25.33
C PHE A 173 1.68 21.22 24.99
N ASN A 174 2.99 21.09 25.19
CA ASN A 174 3.70 19.82 25.13
C ASN A 174 3.15 18.79 26.14
N ALA A 175 2.91 19.20 27.39
CA ALA A 175 2.34 18.33 28.41
C ALA A 175 0.92 17.86 28.03
N VAL A 176 0.07 18.75 27.53
CA VAL A 176 -1.27 18.40 27.02
C VAL A 176 -1.19 17.43 25.85
N TYR A 177 -0.31 17.68 24.88
CA TYR A 177 -0.08 16.76 23.76
C TYR A 177 0.34 15.38 24.23
N ASN A 178 1.32 15.29 25.13
CA ASN A 178 1.81 14.01 25.65
C ASN A 178 0.77 13.24 26.46
N ALA A 179 -0.09 13.94 27.21
CA ALA A 179 -1.21 13.30 27.92
C ALA A 179 -2.22 12.66 26.95
N MET A 180 -2.37 13.26 25.76
CA MET A 180 -3.36 12.84 24.76
C MET A 180 -2.83 11.90 23.70
N SER A 181 -1.52 11.88 23.43
CA SER A 181 -0.91 11.15 22.31
C SER A 181 -1.28 9.67 22.30
N CYS A 182 -1.34 9.04 23.47
CA CYS A 182 -1.71 7.62 23.60
C CYS A 182 -3.19 7.34 23.26
N VAL A 183 -4.04 8.35 23.28
CA VAL A 183 -5.46 8.27 22.93
C VAL A 183 -5.66 8.61 21.45
N VAL A 184 -5.05 9.68 20.97
CA VAL A 184 -5.31 10.23 19.63
C VAL A 184 -4.47 9.60 18.52
N HIS A 185 -3.29 9.03 18.82
CA HIS A 185 -2.35 8.52 17.81
C HIS A 185 -2.24 6.99 17.76
N LYS A 186 -3.26 6.25 18.21
CA LYS A 186 -3.24 4.78 18.11
C LYS A 186 -3.29 4.29 16.65
N SER A 187 -4.01 4.99 15.80
CA SER A 187 -4.16 4.71 14.37
C SER A 187 -3.89 5.99 13.62
N VAL A 188 -2.92 5.96 12.71
CA VAL A 188 -2.49 7.14 11.95
C VAL A 188 -2.45 6.79 10.47
N ASP A 189 -2.97 7.68 9.64
CA ASP A 189 -2.92 7.55 8.19
C ASP A 189 -1.68 8.26 7.65
N PHE A 190 -0.98 7.67 6.68
CA PHE A 190 0.22 8.24 6.08
C PHE A 190 -0.03 9.60 5.41
N SER A 191 -1.23 9.84 4.88
CA SER A 191 -1.63 11.14 4.32
C SER A 191 -1.63 12.26 5.36
N ASN A 192 -1.66 11.94 6.66
CA ASN A 192 -1.57 12.96 7.71
C ASN A 192 -0.17 13.59 7.81
N PHE A 193 0.83 12.98 7.16
CA PHE A 193 2.19 13.53 7.05
C PHE A 193 2.39 14.40 5.80
N ASP A 194 1.38 14.56 4.95
CA ASP A 194 1.46 15.42 3.78
C ASP A 194 1.73 16.88 4.20
N GLY A 195 2.79 17.46 3.63
CA GLY A 195 3.23 18.82 3.95
C GLY A 195 3.91 18.99 5.31
N MET A 196 4.16 17.90 6.06
CA MET A 196 4.98 17.95 7.27
C MET A 196 6.47 18.04 6.92
N THR A 197 7.20 18.91 7.62
CA THR A 197 8.66 18.98 7.52
C THR A 197 9.31 17.76 8.18
N ALA A 198 10.59 17.51 7.91
CA ALA A 198 11.33 16.46 8.60
C ALA A 198 11.31 16.63 10.13
N TRP A 199 11.20 17.88 10.61
CA TRP A 199 11.12 18.19 12.03
C TRP A 199 9.74 17.86 12.61
N ASP A 200 8.68 18.21 11.89
CA ASP A 200 7.31 17.84 12.25
C ASP A 200 7.19 16.31 12.37
N MET A 201 7.72 15.54 11.42
CA MET A 201 7.76 14.07 11.51
C MET A 201 8.59 13.58 12.70
N ARG A 202 9.80 14.11 12.90
CA ARG A 202 10.65 13.74 14.04
C ARG A 202 9.93 13.95 15.37
N ASP A 203 9.28 15.10 15.55
CA ASP A 203 8.57 15.43 16.78
C ASP A 203 7.35 14.53 16.98
N PHE A 204 6.63 14.18 15.92
CA PHE A 204 5.54 13.21 15.99
C PHE A 204 6.06 11.83 16.45
N PHE A 205 7.00 11.23 15.71
CA PHE A 205 7.44 9.87 15.98
C PHE A 205 8.15 9.76 17.32
N SER A 206 8.93 10.77 17.73
CA SER A 206 9.63 10.75 19.01
C SER A 206 8.69 10.83 20.22
N GLN A 207 7.55 11.54 20.13
CA GLN A 207 6.62 11.71 21.24
C GLN A 207 5.45 10.71 21.20
N SER A 208 4.99 10.34 20.01
CA SER A 208 3.79 9.54 19.79
C SER A 208 4.06 8.15 19.25
N GLY A 209 5.22 7.89 18.64
CA GLY A 209 5.51 6.65 17.91
C GLY A 209 5.34 5.38 18.75
N SER A 210 5.69 5.42 20.04
CA SER A 210 5.50 4.29 20.95
C SER A 210 4.03 3.92 21.19
N HIS A 211 3.10 4.83 20.93
CA HIS A 211 1.66 4.61 21.10
C HIS A 211 0.96 4.17 19.81
N VAL A 212 1.64 4.29 18.66
CA VAL A 212 1.09 3.93 17.36
C VAL A 212 0.96 2.41 17.25
N GLN A 213 -0.27 1.95 16.99
CA GLN A 213 -0.60 0.53 16.80
C GLN A 213 -0.98 0.23 15.35
N LYS A 214 -1.45 1.23 14.60
CA LYS A 214 -1.82 1.11 13.19
C LYS A 214 -1.26 2.28 12.39
N LEU A 215 -0.57 1.95 11.30
CA LEU A 215 -0.18 2.87 10.24
C LEU A 215 -0.73 2.35 8.91
N GLU A 216 -1.41 3.20 8.15
CA GLU A 216 -1.97 2.82 6.85
C GLU A 216 -1.97 3.96 5.84
N GLY A 217 -2.03 3.62 4.55
CA GLY A 217 -2.19 4.58 3.45
C GLY A 217 -1.03 4.57 2.47
N VAL A 218 -0.97 5.60 1.63
CA VAL A 218 0.14 5.84 0.71
C VAL A 218 1.18 6.69 1.44
N MET A 219 2.42 6.21 1.51
CA MET A 219 3.50 6.95 2.13
C MET A 219 3.88 8.17 1.28
N PRO A 220 3.94 9.38 1.86
CA PRO A 220 4.39 10.56 1.12
C PRO A 220 5.78 10.33 0.51
N GLU A 221 5.95 10.73 -0.75
CA GLU A 221 7.25 10.58 -1.43
C GLU A 221 8.32 11.47 -0.81
N GLN A 222 7.91 12.66 -0.34
CA GLN A 222 8.79 13.58 0.36
C GLN A 222 9.17 12.97 1.71
N ASN A 223 10.48 12.92 2.00
CA ASN A 223 11.02 12.37 3.24
C ASN A 223 10.70 10.88 3.52
N ARG A 224 10.33 10.10 2.49
CA ARG A 224 10.02 8.65 2.60
C ARG A 224 11.04 7.89 3.44
N GLU A 225 12.31 7.91 3.02
CA GLU A 225 13.41 7.23 3.71
C GLU A 225 13.52 7.62 5.19
N ARG A 226 13.39 8.91 5.47
CA ARG A 226 13.45 9.42 6.83
C ARG A 226 12.29 8.94 7.68
N MET A 227 11.10 8.84 7.09
CA MET A 227 9.94 8.32 7.80
C MET A 227 10.08 6.82 8.07
N LEU A 228 10.60 6.03 7.12
CA LEU A 228 10.88 4.61 7.32
C LEU A 228 11.84 4.38 8.51
N ASP A 229 12.88 5.21 8.61
CA ASP A 229 13.81 5.21 9.75
C ASP A 229 13.12 5.55 11.07
N LEU A 230 12.30 6.62 11.09
CA LEU A 230 11.56 7.03 12.28
C LEU A 230 10.57 5.95 12.74
N ILE A 231 9.88 5.29 11.81
CA ILE A 231 8.99 4.16 12.10
C ILE A 231 9.79 3.02 12.74
N SER A 232 10.91 2.61 12.14
CA SER A 232 11.77 1.55 12.67
C SER A 232 12.25 1.84 14.10
N GLN A 233 12.52 3.11 14.40
CA GLN A 233 13.08 3.51 15.70
C GLN A 233 12.01 3.63 16.80
N HIS A 234 10.87 4.24 16.47
CA HIS A 234 9.90 4.69 17.46
C HIS A 234 8.62 3.83 17.54
N CYS A 235 8.20 3.17 16.46
CA CYS A 235 6.90 2.48 16.39
C CYS A 235 6.96 1.00 16.82
N ARG A 236 7.50 0.70 18.01
CA ARG A 236 7.74 -0.69 18.48
C ARG A 236 6.48 -1.50 18.82
N ASN A 237 5.35 -0.81 19.01
CA ASN A 237 4.07 -1.40 19.38
C ASN A 237 3.11 -1.54 18.18
N LEU A 238 3.64 -1.40 16.96
CA LEU A 238 2.87 -1.50 15.73
C LEU A 238 2.31 -2.92 15.54
N LYS A 239 1.00 -3.01 15.35
CA LYS A 239 0.25 -4.25 15.09
C LYS A 239 -0.22 -4.34 13.64
N VAL A 240 -0.50 -3.20 13.02
CA VAL A 240 -0.97 -3.12 11.63
C VAL A 240 -0.11 -2.11 10.88
N LEU A 241 0.48 -2.54 9.77
CA LEU A 241 1.19 -1.68 8.83
C LEU A 241 0.69 -1.96 7.42
N ASN A 242 0.03 -0.99 6.81
CA ASN A 242 -0.45 -1.09 5.44
C ASN A 242 0.18 0.02 4.59
N MET A 243 1.03 -0.37 3.66
CA MET A 243 1.66 0.52 2.69
C MET A 243 1.15 0.14 1.30
N TYR A 244 0.78 1.15 0.52
CA TYR A 244 0.27 0.99 -0.83
C TYR A 244 1.11 1.83 -1.78
N SER A 245 1.49 1.27 -2.93
CA SER A 245 2.19 1.99 -3.99
C SER A 245 3.41 2.76 -3.50
N THR A 246 4.13 2.20 -2.53
CA THR A 246 5.31 2.82 -1.88
C THR A 246 6.54 2.02 -2.30
N GLU A 247 7.42 2.60 -3.09
CA GLU A 247 8.65 1.89 -3.50
C GLU A 247 9.53 1.64 -2.27
N LEU A 248 9.81 0.37 -1.99
CA LEU A 248 10.63 -0.06 -0.86
C LEU A 248 11.81 -0.89 -1.36
N THR A 249 13.01 -0.52 -0.92
CA THR A 249 14.20 -1.34 -1.17
C THR A 249 14.28 -2.49 -0.16
N THR A 250 15.01 -3.55 -0.53
CA THR A 250 15.31 -4.66 0.40
C THR A 250 15.96 -4.18 1.71
N GLU A 251 16.78 -3.13 1.65
CA GLU A 251 17.41 -2.54 2.83
C GLU A 251 16.38 -1.89 3.76
N ASN A 252 15.42 -1.15 3.21
CA ASN A 252 14.32 -0.58 4.00
C ASN A 252 13.56 -1.68 4.76
N LEU A 253 13.26 -2.79 4.09
CA LEU A 253 12.55 -3.92 4.70
C LEU A 253 13.32 -4.51 5.88
N TYR A 254 14.62 -4.77 5.72
CA TYR A 254 15.46 -5.27 6.82
C TYR A 254 15.54 -4.29 7.99
N LYS A 255 15.71 -2.99 7.71
CA LYS A 255 15.75 -1.93 8.72
C LYS A 255 14.45 -1.87 9.52
N MET A 256 13.30 -1.94 8.84
CA MET A 256 11.99 -1.83 9.49
C MET A 256 11.65 -3.08 10.29
N PHE A 257 11.62 -4.25 9.64
CA PHE A 257 11.00 -5.44 10.21
C PHE A 257 11.84 -6.14 11.27
N ARG A 258 13.11 -5.75 11.45
CA ARG A 258 13.94 -6.25 12.55
C ARG A 258 13.36 -5.96 13.94
N LYS A 259 12.66 -4.83 14.12
CA LYS A 259 12.16 -4.37 15.44
C LYS A 259 10.64 -4.47 15.61
N LEU A 260 9.88 -4.64 14.52
CA LEU A 260 8.41 -4.66 14.53
C LEU A 260 7.86 -6.05 14.89
N THR A 261 8.32 -6.65 15.98
CA THR A 261 8.05 -8.07 16.32
C THR A 261 6.61 -8.35 16.73
N HIS A 262 5.81 -7.32 17.05
CA HIS A 262 4.39 -7.43 17.43
C HIS A 262 3.43 -7.28 16.26
N LEU A 263 3.93 -7.17 15.03
CA LEU A 263 3.10 -6.96 13.85
C LEU A 263 2.19 -8.17 13.61
N GLU A 264 0.89 -7.91 13.51
CA GLU A 264 -0.17 -8.91 13.30
C GLU A 264 -0.72 -8.88 11.86
N SER A 265 -0.70 -7.70 11.22
CA SER A 265 -1.12 -7.50 9.82
C SER A 265 -0.13 -6.62 9.07
N LEU A 266 0.31 -7.08 7.90
CA LEU A 266 1.19 -6.36 7.00
C LEU A 266 0.60 -6.37 5.58
N LYS A 267 0.40 -5.19 5.00
CA LYS A 267 0.07 -5.04 3.58
C LYS A 267 1.11 -4.16 2.91
N MET A 268 1.65 -4.63 1.80
CA MET A 268 2.66 -3.92 1.00
C MET A 268 2.31 -4.11 -0.48
N CYS A 269 1.12 -3.61 -0.88
CA CYS A 269 0.62 -3.81 -2.23
C CYS A 269 1.32 -2.83 -3.19
N GLY A 270 1.85 -3.32 -4.31
CA GLY A 270 2.56 -2.47 -5.28
C GLY A 270 3.77 -1.74 -4.71
N CYS A 271 4.56 -2.38 -3.84
CA CYS A 271 5.67 -1.74 -3.12
C CYS A 271 7.07 -2.15 -3.64
N ASP A 272 7.16 -2.67 -4.87
CA ASP A 272 8.39 -3.21 -5.50
C ASP A 272 9.11 -4.29 -4.66
N ILE A 273 8.34 -5.13 -3.95
CA ILE A 273 8.87 -6.17 -3.08
C ILE A 273 9.41 -7.33 -3.91
N LYS A 274 10.73 -7.50 -3.90
CA LYS A 274 11.44 -8.59 -4.61
C LYS A 274 11.72 -9.82 -3.73
N ASN A 275 11.79 -9.62 -2.41
CA ASN A 275 12.19 -10.63 -1.46
C ASN A 275 11.46 -10.46 -0.11
N VAL A 276 11.01 -11.58 0.47
CA VAL A 276 10.28 -11.65 1.74
C VAL A 276 11.12 -12.12 2.93
N LEU A 277 12.42 -12.43 2.75
CA LEU A 277 13.33 -12.81 3.85
C LEU A 277 13.32 -11.84 5.04
N PRO A 278 13.23 -10.50 4.87
CA PRO A 278 13.13 -9.58 6.00
C PRO A 278 11.94 -9.85 6.95
N LEU A 279 10.91 -10.55 6.47
CA LEU A 279 9.68 -10.83 7.22
C LEU A 279 9.77 -12.09 8.09
N LYS A 280 10.84 -12.91 7.93
CA LYS A 280 11.00 -14.23 8.58
C LYS A 280 10.80 -14.20 10.10
N ASN A 281 11.18 -13.11 10.76
CA ASN A 281 11.16 -13.00 12.23
C ASN A 281 9.87 -12.39 12.79
N LEU A 282 8.87 -12.08 11.96
CA LEU A 282 7.59 -11.50 12.39
C LEU A 282 6.64 -12.58 12.95
N LYS A 283 6.98 -13.15 14.11
CA LYS A 283 6.31 -14.32 14.71
C LYS A 283 4.84 -14.12 15.10
N CYS A 284 4.37 -12.88 15.16
CA CYS A 284 2.97 -12.55 15.44
C CYS A 284 2.16 -12.29 14.16
N LEU A 285 2.78 -12.31 12.99
CA LEU A 285 2.14 -11.93 11.73
C LEU A 285 1.11 -12.99 11.33
N LYS A 286 -0.14 -12.55 11.15
CA LYS A 286 -1.29 -13.39 10.76
C LYS A 286 -1.78 -13.09 9.36
N VAL A 287 -1.74 -11.82 8.95
CA VAL A 287 -2.23 -11.38 7.64
C VAL A 287 -1.09 -10.75 6.86
N LEU A 288 -0.85 -11.26 5.66
CA LEU A 288 0.15 -10.75 4.72
C LEU A 288 -0.49 -10.50 3.35
N ASP A 289 -0.42 -9.26 2.88
CA ASP A 289 -0.83 -8.88 1.53
C ASP A 289 0.37 -8.32 0.78
N LEU A 290 0.80 -9.03 -0.26
CA LEU A 290 1.89 -8.65 -1.15
C LEU A 290 1.40 -8.49 -2.58
N SER A 291 0.10 -8.20 -2.76
CA SER A 291 -0.47 -8.07 -4.11
C SER A 291 0.25 -7.02 -4.95
N ASP A 292 0.26 -7.20 -6.27
CA ASP A 292 0.80 -6.28 -7.27
C ASP A 292 2.31 -6.00 -7.12
N ASN A 293 3.06 -6.95 -6.54
CA ASN A 293 4.53 -6.95 -6.58
C ASN A 293 5.00 -7.87 -7.71
N GLU A 294 5.01 -7.35 -8.94
CA GLU A 294 5.28 -8.09 -10.18
C GLU A 294 6.68 -8.74 -10.22
N GLU A 295 7.66 -8.13 -9.55
CA GLU A 295 9.04 -8.60 -9.50
C GLU A 295 9.27 -9.74 -8.48
N LEU A 296 8.27 -10.08 -7.66
CA LEU A 296 8.36 -11.13 -6.66
C LEU A 296 8.36 -12.53 -7.32
N LYS A 297 9.51 -13.20 -7.32
CA LYS A 297 9.65 -14.57 -7.88
C LYS A 297 9.18 -15.68 -6.94
N GLY A 298 9.08 -15.39 -5.65
CA GLY A 298 8.59 -16.31 -4.63
C GLY A 298 9.61 -17.30 -4.04
N SER A 299 10.89 -17.23 -4.43
CA SER A 299 11.95 -18.16 -3.97
C SER A 299 12.06 -18.29 -2.45
N ASN A 300 11.80 -17.22 -1.70
CA ASN A 300 11.89 -17.16 -0.24
C ASN A 300 10.53 -17.23 0.49
N LEU A 301 9.43 -17.52 -0.20
CA LEU A 301 8.08 -17.59 0.42
C LEU A 301 7.98 -18.66 1.51
N ASN A 302 8.78 -19.71 1.45
CA ASN A 302 8.88 -20.74 2.48
C ASN A 302 9.59 -20.30 3.77
N CYS A 303 10.20 -19.10 3.78
CA CYS A 303 10.83 -18.52 4.96
C CYS A 303 9.87 -17.64 5.78
N LEU A 304 8.63 -17.46 5.31
CA LEU A 304 7.60 -16.71 6.02
C LEU A 304 7.24 -17.38 7.36
N PRO A 305 6.88 -16.59 8.39
CA PRO A 305 6.58 -17.12 9.72
C PRO A 305 5.33 -18.01 9.73
N ALA A 306 5.41 -19.14 10.44
CA ALA A 306 4.34 -20.14 10.52
C ALA A 306 3.03 -19.63 11.18
N SER A 307 3.05 -18.44 11.80
CA SER A 307 1.90 -17.78 12.41
C SER A 307 0.87 -17.25 11.39
N ILE A 308 1.26 -17.17 10.11
CA ILE A 308 0.40 -16.58 9.08
C ILE A 308 -0.84 -17.44 8.82
N GLU A 309 -1.99 -16.78 8.81
CA GLU A 309 -3.32 -17.36 8.56
C GLU A 309 -3.89 -16.91 7.20
N SER A 310 -3.47 -15.77 6.66
CA SER A 310 -3.94 -15.25 5.38
C SER A 310 -2.81 -14.66 4.54
N VAL A 311 -2.72 -15.08 3.28
CA VAL A 311 -1.75 -14.60 2.30
C VAL A 311 -2.47 -14.16 1.03
N LYS A 312 -2.17 -12.95 0.54
CA LYS A 312 -2.59 -12.49 -0.79
C LYS A 312 -1.37 -12.18 -1.65
N LEU A 313 -1.37 -12.75 -2.85
CA LEU A 313 -0.32 -12.66 -3.87
C LEU A 313 -0.92 -12.31 -5.24
N SER A 314 -2.10 -11.67 -5.27
CA SER A 314 -2.75 -11.29 -6.52
C SER A 314 -1.81 -10.38 -7.33
N GLY A 315 -1.64 -10.59 -8.63
CA GLY A 315 -0.77 -9.74 -9.46
C GLY A 315 0.74 -9.98 -9.29
N CYS A 316 1.16 -10.98 -8.51
CA CYS A 316 2.55 -11.41 -8.46
C CYS A 316 2.87 -12.41 -9.58
N GLU A 317 2.78 -11.97 -10.83
CA GLU A 317 2.77 -12.86 -12.02
C GLU A 317 4.04 -13.72 -12.18
N ARG A 318 5.18 -13.25 -11.66
CA ARG A 318 6.47 -13.96 -11.74
C ARG A 318 6.69 -15.03 -10.67
N ILE A 319 5.72 -15.27 -9.79
CA ILE A 319 5.81 -16.36 -8.82
C ILE A 319 5.72 -17.70 -9.54
N GLU A 320 6.79 -18.48 -9.45
CA GLU A 320 6.77 -19.83 -10.02
C GLU A 320 5.91 -20.78 -9.17
N PRO A 321 5.09 -21.66 -9.79
CA PRO A 321 4.12 -22.47 -9.04
C PRO A 321 4.73 -23.44 -8.02
N MET A 322 6.00 -23.81 -8.21
CA MET A 322 6.71 -24.65 -7.25
C MET A 322 6.92 -23.96 -5.90
N HIS A 323 7.01 -22.63 -5.87
CA HIS A 323 7.18 -21.85 -4.65
C HIS A 323 5.90 -21.78 -3.82
N LEU A 324 4.73 -21.76 -4.46
CA LEU A 324 3.43 -21.84 -3.77
C LEU A 324 3.24 -23.18 -3.04
N ALA A 325 3.74 -24.27 -3.61
CA ALA A 325 3.75 -25.56 -2.92
C ALA A 325 4.63 -25.55 -1.66
N ARG A 326 5.82 -24.93 -1.75
CA ARG A 326 6.72 -24.77 -0.59
C ARG A 326 6.13 -23.84 0.46
N LEU A 327 5.45 -22.77 0.05
CA LEU A 327 4.67 -21.88 0.92
C LEU A 327 3.61 -22.65 1.71
N CYS A 328 2.79 -23.46 1.04
CA CYS A 328 1.78 -24.30 1.70
C CYS A 328 2.38 -25.21 2.79
N ASN A 329 3.58 -25.75 2.57
CA ASN A 329 4.26 -26.60 3.55
C ASN A 329 4.84 -25.81 4.73
N ALA A 330 5.25 -24.55 4.50
CA ALA A 330 5.82 -23.69 5.53
C ALA A 330 4.76 -23.06 6.45
N LEU A 331 3.52 -22.91 5.97
CA LEU A 331 2.44 -22.22 6.68
C LEU A 331 1.33 -23.19 7.13
N PRO A 332 1.50 -23.91 8.26
CA PRO A 332 0.55 -24.93 8.71
C PRO A 332 -0.81 -24.38 9.13
N HIS A 333 -0.89 -23.09 9.47
CA HIS A 333 -2.10 -22.41 9.92
C HIS A 333 -2.76 -21.56 8.81
N LEU A 334 -2.30 -21.67 7.56
CA LEU A 334 -2.85 -20.90 6.44
C LEU A 334 -4.30 -21.29 6.17
N LYS A 335 -5.22 -20.34 6.39
CA LYS A 335 -6.66 -20.45 6.16
C LYS A 335 -7.11 -19.79 4.88
N SER A 336 -6.42 -18.74 4.42
CA SER A 336 -6.82 -17.97 3.24
C SER A 336 -5.64 -17.73 2.31
N LEU A 337 -5.82 -18.04 1.02
CA LEU A 337 -4.83 -17.85 -0.02
C LEU A 337 -5.47 -17.26 -1.29
N ASP A 338 -4.98 -16.10 -1.72
CA ASP A 338 -5.32 -15.46 -2.99
C ASP A 338 -4.10 -15.47 -3.92
N VAL A 339 -4.24 -16.16 -5.06
CA VAL A 339 -3.19 -16.36 -6.09
C VAL A 339 -3.72 -15.96 -7.47
N ARG A 340 -4.60 -14.95 -7.53
CA ARG A 340 -5.03 -14.37 -8.81
C ARG A 340 -3.84 -13.89 -9.61
N GLN A 341 -3.94 -14.04 -10.93
CA GLN A 341 -2.89 -13.64 -11.89
C GLN A 341 -1.55 -14.37 -11.69
N ILE A 342 -1.56 -15.53 -11.03
CA ILE A 342 -0.43 -16.47 -11.01
C ILE A 342 -0.79 -17.69 -11.86
N GLU A 343 0.07 -18.07 -12.80
CA GLU A 343 -0.18 -19.21 -13.68
C GLU A 343 0.01 -20.54 -12.94
N LEU A 344 -1.10 -21.24 -12.62
CA LEU A 344 -1.04 -22.54 -11.95
C LEU A 344 -1.09 -23.71 -12.93
N ASN A 345 -0.13 -24.63 -12.80
CA ASN A 345 -0.14 -25.91 -13.51
C ASN A 345 -0.66 -27.07 -12.64
N THR A 346 -0.91 -28.23 -13.25
CA THR A 346 -1.45 -29.41 -12.56
C THR A 346 -0.57 -29.89 -11.39
N ASN A 347 0.76 -29.80 -11.51
CA ASN A 347 1.68 -30.28 -10.47
C ASN A 347 1.68 -29.34 -9.25
N ALA A 348 1.47 -28.05 -9.47
CA ALA A 348 1.27 -27.07 -8.41
C ALA A 348 0.05 -27.42 -7.55
N PHE A 349 -1.11 -27.67 -8.17
CA PHE A 349 -2.32 -28.08 -7.44
C PHE A 349 -2.11 -29.35 -6.63
N LYS A 350 -1.50 -30.39 -7.22
CA LYS A 350 -1.20 -31.64 -6.50
C LYS A 350 -0.38 -31.38 -5.24
N SER A 351 0.67 -30.56 -5.37
CA SER A 351 1.59 -30.26 -4.27
C SER A 351 0.93 -29.36 -3.21
N MET A 352 0.18 -28.34 -3.64
CA MET A 352 -0.55 -27.44 -2.73
C MET A 352 -1.59 -28.20 -1.90
N VAL A 353 -2.38 -29.10 -2.51
CA VAL A 353 -3.35 -29.94 -1.80
C VAL A 353 -2.68 -30.80 -0.73
N THR A 354 -1.43 -31.24 -0.96
CA THR A 354 -0.69 -32.01 0.05
C THR A 354 -0.16 -31.14 1.19
N GLY A 355 0.17 -29.87 0.97
CA GLY A 355 0.74 -28.99 1.99
C GLY A 355 -0.29 -28.18 2.80
N CYS A 356 -1.25 -27.57 2.11
CA CYS A 356 -2.23 -26.65 2.70
C CYS A 356 -3.38 -27.43 3.40
N LYS A 357 -3.20 -27.82 4.67
CA LYS A 357 -4.18 -28.61 5.44
C LYS A 357 -5.32 -27.79 6.05
N ALA A 358 -5.04 -26.56 6.46
CA ALA A 358 -6.00 -25.67 7.12
C ALA A 358 -6.69 -24.69 6.17
N LEU A 359 -6.43 -24.76 4.85
CA LEU A 359 -6.92 -23.80 3.88
C LEU A 359 -8.44 -23.91 3.72
N GLU A 360 -9.14 -22.83 4.09
CA GLU A 360 -10.60 -22.69 4.02
C GLU A 360 -11.03 -21.83 2.84
N ASP A 361 -10.26 -20.79 2.52
CA ASP A 361 -10.57 -19.79 1.51
C ASP A 361 -9.51 -19.81 0.39
N PHE A 362 -9.92 -20.16 -0.83
CA PHE A 362 -9.02 -20.17 -1.98
C PHE A 362 -9.57 -19.31 -3.12
N THR A 363 -8.75 -18.36 -3.57
CA THR A 363 -9.06 -17.45 -4.68
C THR A 363 -7.98 -17.55 -5.75
N MET A 364 -8.39 -17.72 -7.00
CA MET A 364 -7.46 -17.88 -8.14
C MET A 364 -8.02 -17.27 -9.43
N SER A 365 -7.13 -17.06 -10.40
CA SER A 365 -7.53 -16.85 -11.80
C SER A 365 -7.65 -18.19 -12.52
N HIS A 366 -8.54 -18.27 -13.50
CA HIS A 366 -8.67 -19.42 -14.38
C HIS A 366 -7.32 -19.75 -15.03
N CYS A 367 -6.97 -21.03 -15.04
CA CYS A 367 -5.72 -21.54 -15.58
C CYS A 367 -5.97 -22.80 -16.44
N SER A 368 -5.01 -23.15 -17.29
CA SER A 368 -5.05 -24.36 -18.13
C SER A 368 -4.83 -25.67 -17.33
N GLY A 369 -4.28 -25.58 -16.12
CA GLY A 369 -4.03 -26.73 -15.24
C GLY A 369 -5.31 -27.46 -14.81
N LYS A 370 -5.17 -28.69 -14.30
CA LYS A 370 -6.29 -29.48 -13.72
C LYS A 370 -6.73 -28.91 -12.36
N TYR A 371 -7.42 -27.77 -12.39
CA TYR A 371 -7.91 -27.08 -11.19
C TYR A 371 -9.05 -27.82 -10.48
N ASP A 372 -9.63 -28.87 -11.08
CA ASP A 372 -10.57 -29.77 -10.42
C ASP A 372 -9.98 -30.42 -9.13
N LEU A 373 -8.66 -30.49 -9.02
CA LEU A 373 -7.94 -30.96 -7.83
C LEU A 373 -8.15 -30.07 -6.59
N ILE A 374 -8.60 -28.83 -6.73
CA ILE A 374 -8.87 -27.90 -5.61
C ILE A 374 -9.91 -28.49 -4.66
N ALA A 375 -10.85 -29.29 -5.15
CA ALA A 375 -11.84 -29.96 -4.30
C ALA A 375 -11.21 -30.86 -3.23
N LYS A 376 -9.94 -31.26 -3.40
CA LYS A 376 -9.19 -32.12 -2.46
C LYS A 376 -8.52 -31.36 -1.33
N PHE A 377 -8.53 -30.02 -1.31
CA PHE A 377 -8.12 -29.27 -0.13
C PHE A 377 -8.98 -29.68 1.06
N PRO A 378 -8.43 -30.16 2.19
CA PRO A 378 -9.23 -30.79 3.23
C PRO A 378 -10.31 -29.88 3.81
N SER A 379 -9.97 -28.63 4.11
CA SER A 379 -10.79 -27.70 4.89
C SER A 379 -11.50 -26.63 4.05
N LEU A 380 -11.48 -26.74 2.71
CA LEU A 380 -12.03 -25.73 1.80
C LEU A 380 -13.52 -25.46 2.07
N LYS A 381 -13.86 -24.19 2.32
CA LYS A 381 -15.22 -23.68 2.51
C LYS A 381 -15.59 -22.62 1.47
N LYS A 382 -14.61 -21.89 0.95
CA LYS A 382 -14.82 -20.80 -0.01
C LYS A 382 -13.91 -20.95 -1.22
N LEU A 383 -14.52 -20.96 -2.39
CA LEU A 383 -13.83 -21.00 -3.68
C LEU A 383 -14.27 -19.82 -4.55
N ILE A 384 -13.31 -19.00 -4.97
CA ILE A 384 -13.49 -17.93 -5.94
C ILE A 384 -12.58 -18.17 -7.15
N ILE A 385 -13.16 -18.17 -8.35
CA ILE A 385 -12.41 -18.30 -9.61
C ILE A 385 -12.73 -17.11 -10.52
N HIS A 386 -11.68 -16.39 -10.93
CA HIS A 386 -11.76 -15.27 -11.87
C HIS A 386 -11.41 -15.74 -13.28
N PHE A 387 -12.33 -15.63 -14.22
CA PHE A 387 -12.11 -15.99 -15.62
C PHE A 387 -11.74 -14.75 -16.43
N TRP A 388 -10.73 -14.91 -17.29
CA TRP A 388 -10.38 -13.89 -18.26
C TRP A 388 -11.47 -13.76 -19.33
N PRO A 389 -11.72 -12.57 -19.90
CA PRO A 389 -12.79 -12.35 -20.88
C PRO A 389 -12.65 -13.19 -22.15
N THR A 390 -11.42 -13.59 -22.48
CA THR A 390 -11.06 -14.40 -23.65
C THR A 390 -11.28 -15.90 -23.44
N VAL A 391 -11.50 -16.36 -22.21
CA VAL A 391 -11.66 -17.78 -21.90
C VAL A 391 -13.08 -18.23 -22.22
N THR A 392 -13.19 -19.19 -23.13
CA THR A 392 -14.45 -19.85 -23.49
C THR A 392 -14.58 -21.24 -22.88
N GLU A 393 -13.46 -21.86 -22.53
CA GLU A 393 -13.40 -23.23 -22.02
C GLU A 393 -13.57 -23.29 -20.50
N PHE A 394 -14.36 -24.27 -20.03
CA PHE A 394 -14.56 -24.55 -18.61
C PHE A 394 -14.52 -26.06 -18.35
N ARG A 395 -13.78 -26.47 -17.31
CA ARG A 395 -13.66 -27.87 -16.90
C ARG A 395 -14.81 -28.24 -15.97
N SER A 396 -15.88 -28.79 -16.52
CA SER A 396 -17.07 -29.25 -15.77
C SER A 396 -16.74 -30.28 -14.68
N LEU A 397 -15.62 -31.02 -14.81
CA LEU A 397 -15.13 -31.99 -13.82
C LEU A 397 -14.92 -31.35 -12.43
N LEU A 398 -14.72 -30.03 -12.34
CA LEU A 398 -14.64 -29.32 -11.07
C LEU A 398 -15.87 -29.61 -10.20
N PHE A 399 -17.08 -29.55 -10.76
CA PHE A 399 -18.29 -29.71 -9.95
C PHE A 399 -18.47 -31.13 -9.43
N SER A 400 -18.15 -32.16 -10.22
CA SER A 400 -18.24 -33.54 -9.72
C SER A 400 -17.21 -33.81 -8.62
N GLN A 401 -16.00 -33.25 -8.72
CA GLN A 401 -14.99 -33.35 -7.66
C GLN A 401 -15.41 -32.56 -6.40
N LEU A 402 -16.02 -31.38 -6.56
CA LEU A 402 -16.56 -30.62 -5.42
C LEU A 402 -17.70 -31.38 -4.74
N ILE A 403 -18.58 -32.04 -5.48
CA ILE A 403 -19.62 -32.90 -4.88
C ILE A 403 -18.96 -34.04 -4.10
N GLU A 404 -18.03 -34.76 -4.72
CA GLU A 404 -17.35 -35.92 -4.12
C GLU A 404 -16.65 -35.58 -2.81
N HIS A 405 -16.02 -34.41 -2.71
CA HIS A 405 -15.15 -34.07 -1.58
C HIS A 405 -15.68 -32.95 -0.67
N LYS A 406 -16.69 -32.18 -1.09
CA LYS A 406 -17.07 -30.90 -0.48
C LYS A 406 -18.58 -30.61 -0.46
N ALA A 407 -19.45 -31.56 -0.83
CA ALA A 407 -20.91 -31.32 -0.88
C ALA A 407 -21.47 -30.69 0.41
N ASP A 408 -21.10 -31.24 1.58
CA ASP A 408 -21.58 -30.79 2.88
C ASP A 408 -20.62 -29.80 3.59
N GLN A 409 -19.60 -29.28 2.89
CA GLN A 409 -18.57 -28.40 3.46
C GLN A 409 -18.44 -27.06 2.73
N LEU A 410 -18.62 -27.01 1.41
CA LEU A 410 -18.43 -25.77 0.64
C LEU A 410 -19.59 -24.80 0.92
N GLU A 411 -19.27 -23.64 1.49
CA GLU A 411 -20.23 -22.61 1.87
C GLU A 411 -20.31 -21.47 0.85
N HIS A 412 -19.24 -21.19 0.10
CA HIS A 412 -19.17 -20.11 -0.88
C HIS A 412 -18.57 -20.58 -2.20
N LEU A 413 -19.32 -20.43 -3.28
CA LEU A 413 -18.85 -20.66 -4.64
C LEU A 413 -19.10 -19.41 -5.50
N GLU A 414 -18.04 -18.90 -6.10
CA GLU A 414 -18.08 -17.72 -6.94
C GLU A 414 -17.23 -17.91 -8.19
N MET A 415 -17.84 -17.63 -9.34
CA MET A 415 -17.21 -17.75 -10.65
C MET A 415 -17.39 -16.44 -11.41
N ARG A 416 -16.42 -15.54 -11.28
CA ARG A 416 -16.44 -14.21 -11.92
C ARG A 416 -15.93 -14.30 -13.36
N GLY A 417 -16.56 -13.58 -14.27
CA GLY A 417 -16.21 -13.60 -15.70
C GLY A 417 -16.54 -14.90 -16.43
N CYS A 418 -16.97 -15.96 -15.73
CA CYS A 418 -17.35 -17.22 -16.36
C CYS A 418 -18.65 -17.06 -17.14
N ARG A 419 -18.67 -17.40 -18.42
CA ARG A 419 -19.86 -17.34 -19.30
C ARG A 419 -20.25 -18.70 -19.89
N SER A 420 -19.71 -19.78 -19.32
CA SER A 420 -19.78 -21.12 -19.90
C SER A 420 -20.72 -22.07 -19.13
N LEU A 421 -21.43 -21.59 -18.10
CA LEU A 421 -22.38 -22.40 -17.31
C LEU A 421 -23.75 -22.51 -17.99
N ASN A 422 -23.77 -22.92 -19.26
CA ASN A 422 -24.98 -22.98 -20.09
C ASN A 422 -25.49 -24.41 -20.37
N THR A 423 -24.79 -25.44 -19.86
CA THR A 423 -25.18 -26.85 -20.04
C THR A 423 -26.01 -27.38 -18.86
N ASN A 424 -26.93 -28.31 -19.15
CA ASN A 424 -27.92 -28.81 -18.19
C ASN A 424 -27.29 -29.51 -16.95
N ASP A 425 -26.15 -30.18 -17.10
CA ASP A 425 -25.60 -30.95 -15.98
C ASP A 425 -24.88 -30.09 -14.94
N MET A 426 -24.40 -28.89 -15.31
CA MET A 426 -23.60 -28.05 -14.42
C MET A 426 -24.42 -27.45 -13.26
N ALA A 427 -25.57 -26.84 -13.55
CA ALA A 427 -26.44 -26.28 -12.52
C ALA A 427 -27.00 -27.38 -11.60
N ALA A 428 -27.36 -28.54 -12.17
CA ALA A 428 -27.77 -29.72 -11.41
C ALA A 428 -26.69 -30.23 -10.45
N ASN A 429 -25.42 -30.14 -10.86
CA ASN A 429 -24.30 -30.53 -10.00
C ASN A 429 -24.04 -29.49 -8.89
N ILE A 430 -24.08 -28.19 -9.21
CA ILE A 430 -23.97 -27.14 -8.18
C ILE A 430 -25.08 -27.28 -7.12
N ALA A 431 -26.30 -27.63 -7.53
CA ALA A 431 -27.43 -27.84 -6.63
C ALA A 431 -27.22 -28.95 -5.58
N LYS A 432 -26.26 -29.87 -5.80
CA LYS A 432 -25.90 -30.94 -4.87
C LYS A 432 -24.92 -30.50 -3.77
N LEU A 433 -24.40 -29.28 -3.83
CA LEU A 433 -23.52 -28.69 -2.81
C LEU A 433 -24.37 -28.11 -1.66
N THR A 434 -24.91 -29.01 -0.83
CA THR A 434 -25.93 -28.77 0.20
C THR A 434 -25.52 -27.76 1.29
N ALA A 435 -24.22 -27.55 1.50
CA ALA A 435 -23.71 -26.56 2.46
C ALA A 435 -23.66 -25.11 1.94
N LEU A 436 -23.90 -24.87 0.64
CA LEU A 436 -23.77 -23.55 0.05
C LEU A 436 -24.66 -22.51 0.71
N ARG A 437 -24.04 -21.39 1.09
CA ARG A 437 -24.66 -20.17 1.61
C ARG A 437 -24.58 -19.03 0.61
N THR A 438 -23.51 -18.99 -0.20
CA THR A 438 -23.31 -17.96 -1.22
C THR A 438 -23.00 -18.60 -2.56
N LEU A 439 -23.78 -18.23 -3.57
CA LEU A 439 -23.59 -18.64 -4.96
C LEU A 439 -23.59 -17.41 -5.87
N ILE A 440 -22.47 -17.16 -6.53
CA ILE A 440 -22.28 -15.98 -7.39
C ILE A 440 -21.84 -16.44 -8.79
N LEU A 441 -22.75 -16.35 -9.75
CA LEU A 441 -22.59 -16.83 -11.14
C LEU A 441 -23.08 -15.76 -12.16
N PRO A 442 -22.55 -14.53 -12.14
CA PRO A 442 -23.01 -13.46 -13.03
C PRO A 442 -22.75 -13.81 -14.50
N PHE A 443 -23.51 -13.21 -15.42
CA PHE A 443 -23.39 -13.35 -16.87
C PHE A 443 -23.56 -14.77 -17.43
N ASN A 444 -24.19 -15.68 -16.68
CA ASN A 444 -24.51 -17.02 -17.16
C ASN A 444 -25.99 -17.13 -17.55
N SER A 445 -26.25 -17.55 -18.79
CA SER A 445 -27.61 -17.80 -19.31
C SER A 445 -28.10 -19.21 -18.96
N ILE A 446 -28.06 -19.57 -17.68
CA ILE A 446 -28.56 -20.86 -17.16
C ILE A 446 -30.04 -21.02 -17.57
N ILE A 447 -30.39 -22.18 -18.15
CA ILE A 447 -31.77 -22.46 -18.59
C ILE A 447 -32.73 -22.43 -17.37
N ALA A 448 -33.97 -21.98 -17.57
CA ALA A 448 -34.94 -21.76 -16.48
C ALA A 448 -35.22 -23.00 -15.61
N ASP A 449 -35.35 -24.18 -16.22
CA ASP A 449 -35.58 -25.45 -15.51
C ASP A 449 -34.35 -25.87 -14.69
N GLU A 450 -33.16 -25.54 -15.19
CA GLU A 450 -31.88 -25.83 -14.54
C GLU A 450 -31.61 -24.89 -13.38
N LEU A 451 -31.89 -23.60 -13.55
CA LEU A 451 -31.81 -22.59 -12.49
C LEU A 451 -32.72 -22.96 -11.31
N GLN A 452 -33.87 -23.56 -11.59
CA GLN A 452 -34.80 -24.05 -10.58
C GLN A 452 -34.23 -25.15 -9.68
N LYS A 453 -33.22 -25.91 -10.14
CA LYS A 453 -32.58 -26.96 -9.32
C LYS A 453 -31.88 -26.36 -8.10
N PHE A 454 -31.50 -25.08 -8.13
CA PHE A 454 -30.96 -24.39 -6.94
C PHE A 454 -31.96 -24.31 -5.76
N SER A 455 -33.24 -24.63 -5.98
CA SER A 455 -34.23 -24.85 -4.90
C SER A 455 -33.82 -25.94 -3.90
N GLN A 456 -32.84 -26.78 -4.23
CA GLN A 456 -32.26 -27.80 -3.35
C GLN A 456 -31.30 -27.21 -2.31
N LEU A 457 -30.77 -26.00 -2.53
CA LEU A 457 -29.79 -25.34 -1.67
C LEU A 457 -30.45 -24.67 -0.46
N LYS A 458 -30.83 -25.48 0.54
CA LYS A 458 -31.65 -25.01 1.68
C LYS A 458 -30.97 -23.98 2.58
N LYS A 459 -29.64 -23.96 2.61
CA LYS A 459 -28.82 -23.00 3.38
C LYS A 459 -28.45 -21.75 2.57
N LEU A 460 -28.93 -21.61 1.33
CA LEU A 460 -28.56 -20.50 0.47
C LEU A 460 -29.09 -19.18 1.03
N GLN A 461 -28.17 -18.23 1.24
CA GLN A 461 -28.41 -16.91 1.81
C GLN A 461 -28.21 -15.80 0.79
N HIS A 462 -27.24 -15.98 -0.14
CA HIS A 462 -26.87 -15.01 -1.16
C HIS A 462 -26.84 -15.67 -2.53
N LEU A 463 -27.60 -15.13 -3.48
CA LEU A 463 -27.61 -15.58 -4.86
C LEU A 463 -27.36 -14.38 -5.78
N ASN A 464 -26.32 -14.47 -6.63
CA ASN A 464 -26.09 -13.52 -7.71
C ASN A 464 -26.11 -14.26 -9.05
N ILE A 465 -27.09 -13.89 -9.87
CA ILE A 465 -27.32 -14.39 -11.23
C ILE A 465 -27.56 -13.20 -12.16
N MET A 466 -26.85 -12.10 -11.93
CA MET A 466 -26.84 -10.91 -12.76
C MET A 466 -26.72 -11.29 -14.25
N ASN A 467 -27.46 -10.58 -15.11
CA ASN A 467 -27.47 -10.76 -16.56
C ASN A 467 -27.82 -12.19 -17.01
N SER A 468 -28.62 -12.92 -16.22
CA SER A 468 -29.17 -14.21 -16.61
C SER A 468 -30.46 -14.02 -17.42
N SER A 469 -30.36 -14.19 -18.75
CA SER A 469 -31.45 -13.97 -19.72
C SER A 469 -32.70 -14.86 -19.52
N ASN A 470 -32.58 -15.92 -18.72
CA ASN A 470 -33.64 -16.90 -18.46
C ASN A 470 -34.21 -16.81 -17.03
N ALA A 471 -33.70 -15.91 -16.19
CA ALA A 471 -34.28 -15.63 -14.88
C ALA A 471 -35.60 -14.83 -15.06
N SER A 472 -36.73 -15.47 -14.77
CA SER A 472 -38.07 -14.85 -14.79
C SER A 472 -38.68 -14.79 -13.38
N ASP A 473 -39.68 -13.94 -13.19
CA ASP A 473 -40.40 -13.77 -11.91
C ASP A 473 -40.76 -15.13 -11.26
N SER A 474 -41.32 -16.06 -12.06
CA SER A 474 -41.76 -17.37 -11.58
C SER A 474 -40.63 -18.30 -11.13
N VAL A 475 -39.44 -18.19 -11.72
CA VAL A 475 -38.28 -19.01 -11.35
C VAL A 475 -37.69 -18.45 -10.06
N ILE A 476 -37.53 -17.12 -10.00
CA ILE A 476 -37.01 -16.44 -8.81
C ILE A 476 -37.93 -16.63 -7.61
N MET A 477 -39.25 -16.53 -7.78
CA MET A 477 -40.19 -16.77 -6.69
C MET A 477 -40.10 -18.21 -6.16
N ARG A 478 -39.95 -19.20 -7.04
CA ARG A 478 -39.74 -20.59 -6.62
C ARG A 478 -38.48 -20.73 -5.76
N LEU A 479 -37.38 -20.08 -6.14
CA LEU A 479 -36.15 -20.07 -5.36
C LEU A 479 -36.33 -19.37 -4.01
N ILE A 480 -36.98 -18.20 -3.98
CA ILE A 480 -37.26 -17.45 -2.76
C ILE A 480 -38.08 -18.29 -1.77
N ILE A 481 -39.06 -19.07 -2.23
CA ILE A 481 -39.87 -19.92 -1.37
C ILE A 481 -39.11 -21.17 -0.93
N ALA A 482 -38.37 -21.81 -1.85
CA ALA A 482 -37.69 -23.07 -1.57
C ALA A 482 -36.41 -22.94 -0.72
N CYS A 483 -35.78 -21.76 -0.72
CA CYS A 483 -34.57 -21.44 0.04
C CYS A 483 -34.94 -20.53 1.23
N PRO A 484 -35.22 -21.11 2.42
CA PRO A 484 -35.81 -20.39 3.55
C PRO A 484 -34.91 -19.29 4.14
N GLU A 485 -33.58 -19.40 3.99
CA GLU A 485 -32.58 -18.46 4.49
C GLU A 485 -32.17 -17.37 3.48
N LEU A 486 -32.71 -17.39 2.25
CA LEU A 486 -32.30 -16.49 1.18
C LEU A 486 -32.65 -15.04 1.54
N ARG A 487 -31.64 -14.19 1.63
CA ARG A 487 -31.76 -12.78 2.07
C ARG A 487 -31.12 -11.77 1.12
N VAL A 488 -30.21 -12.18 0.24
CA VAL A 488 -29.64 -11.30 -0.79
C VAL A 488 -29.81 -11.96 -2.14
N LEU A 489 -30.43 -11.22 -3.06
CA LEU A 489 -30.66 -11.65 -4.43
C LEU A 489 -30.22 -10.55 -5.40
N ASN A 490 -29.25 -10.86 -6.25
CA ASN A 490 -28.84 -9.99 -7.34
C ASN A 490 -29.34 -10.56 -8.68
N VAL A 491 -30.26 -9.82 -9.30
CA VAL A 491 -30.88 -10.08 -10.60
C VAL A 491 -30.72 -8.88 -11.54
N GLU A 492 -29.69 -8.06 -11.30
CA GLU A 492 -29.35 -6.92 -12.15
C GLU A 492 -29.23 -7.36 -13.63
N GLY A 493 -29.81 -6.60 -14.56
CA GLY A 493 -29.82 -6.91 -15.99
C GLY A 493 -30.71 -8.08 -16.43
N CYS A 494 -31.45 -8.72 -15.52
CA CYS A 494 -32.39 -9.79 -15.86
C CYS A 494 -33.71 -9.21 -16.40
N LYS A 495 -33.81 -9.05 -17.73
CA LYS A 495 -34.93 -8.39 -18.44
C LYS A 495 -36.32 -9.03 -18.27
N LYS A 496 -36.41 -10.26 -17.77
CA LYS A 496 -37.69 -10.95 -17.51
C LYS A 496 -38.17 -10.80 -16.06
N ILE A 497 -37.50 -9.93 -15.28
CA ILE A 497 -37.87 -9.58 -13.92
C ILE A 497 -38.69 -8.30 -13.92
N THR A 498 -39.91 -8.36 -13.40
CA THR A 498 -40.89 -7.28 -13.48
C THR A 498 -41.49 -6.93 -12.12
N LYS A 499 -42.37 -5.92 -12.07
CA LYS A 499 -43.20 -5.58 -10.90
C LYS A 499 -43.94 -6.79 -10.30
N LYS A 500 -44.28 -7.80 -11.10
CA LYS A 500 -44.96 -9.01 -10.64
C LYS A 500 -44.14 -9.79 -9.61
N LEU A 501 -42.81 -9.84 -9.73
CA LEU A 501 -41.95 -10.44 -8.70
C LEU A 501 -42.14 -9.75 -7.35
N VAL A 502 -42.15 -8.40 -7.34
CA VAL A 502 -42.28 -7.62 -6.11
C VAL A 502 -43.63 -7.90 -5.44
N ASP A 503 -44.71 -7.91 -6.20
CA ASP A 503 -46.06 -8.24 -5.71
C ASP A 503 -46.10 -9.65 -5.10
N GLU A 504 -45.54 -10.65 -5.80
CA GLU A 504 -45.52 -12.04 -5.33
C GLU A 504 -44.63 -12.23 -4.09
N VAL A 505 -43.47 -11.55 -4.00
CA VAL A 505 -42.59 -11.60 -2.81
C VAL A 505 -43.33 -11.07 -1.59
N ILE A 506 -43.96 -9.90 -1.71
CA ILE A 506 -44.65 -9.25 -0.59
C ILE A 506 -45.80 -10.13 -0.10
N GLU A 507 -46.58 -10.70 -1.02
CA GLU A 507 -47.68 -11.61 -0.68
C GLU A 507 -47.15 -12.88 0.01
N LYS A 508 -46.28 -13.64 -0.65
CA LYS A 508 -45.90 -14.98 -0.19
C LYS A 508 -44.95 -14.94 1.01
N VAL A 509 -43.96 -14.05 1.02
CA VAL A 509 -43.06 -13.89 2.18
C VAL A 509 -43.82 -13.25 3.34
N GLY A 510 -44.74 -12.32 3.06
CA GLY A 510 -45.65 -11.77 4.07
C GLY A 510 -46.47 -12.84 4.79
N LEU A 511 -46.96 -13.84 4.05
CA LEU A 511 -47.64 -15.00 4.64
C LEU A 511 -46.70 -15.87 5.47
N GLN A 512 -45.47 -16.15 5.00
CA GLN A 512 -44.47 -16.90 5.77
C GLN A 512 -44.12 -16.22 7.09
N ILE A 513 -44.01 -14.89 7.10
CA ILE A 513 -43.75 -14.10 8.33
C ILE A 513 -44.92 -14.24 9.30
N LYS A 514 -46.16 -14.08 8.82
CA LYS A 514 -47.37 -14.21 9.64
C LYS A 514 -47.50 -15.60 10.26
N ASN A 515 -47.14 -16.63 9.52
CA ASN A 515 -47.19 -18.02 9.98
C ASN A 515 -45.99 -18.43 10.86
N LYS A 516 -44.98 -17.56 11.05
CA LYS A 516 -43.71 -17.89 11.71
C LYS A 516 -42.92 -19.01 11.04
N ASP A 517 -43.12 -19.20 9.73
CA ASP A 517 -42.46 -20.22 8.90
C ASP A 517 -41.15 -19.70 8.28
N SER A 518 -40.77 -18.45 8.55
CA SER A 518 -39.60 -17.81 7.94
C SER A 518 -38.36 -17.88 8.83
N GLN A 519 -37.25 -18.34 8.27
CA GLN A 519 -35.93 -18.40 8.93
C GLN A 519 -34.94 -17.35 8.42
N ARG A 520 -35.31 -16.56 7.39
CA ARG A 520 -34.43 -15.53 6.82
C ARG A 520 -34.43 -14.26 7.65
N GLN A 521 -33.30 -13.57 7.63
CA GLN A 521 -33.22 -12.17 8.05
C GLN A 521 -33.91 -11.29 7.00
N LEU A 522 -34.66 -10.30 7.47
CA LEU A 522 -35.41 -9.35 6.65
C LEU A 522 -34.89 -7.92 6.85
N PRO A 523 -35.10 -7.01 5.88
CA PRO A 523 -35.71 -7.26 4.57
C PRO A 523 -34.79 -8.06 3.62
N ILE A 524 -35.38 -8.73 2.63
CA ILE A 524 -34.64 -9.33 1.51
C ILE A 524 -34.04 -8.19 0.69
N LYS A 525 -32.73 -8.20 0.47
CA LYS A 525 -32.05 -7.23 -0.38
C LYS A 525 -32.09 -7.70 -1.83
N LEU A 526 -32.78 -6.95 -2.69
CA LEU A 526 -32.95 -7.22 -4.11
C LEU A 526 -32.19 -6.17 -4.94
N TYR A 527 -31.16 -6.57 -5.66
CA TYR A 527 -30.51 -5.72 -6.65
C TYR A 527 -31.24 -5.87 -7.99
N ALA A 528 -31.87 -4.79 -8.44
CA ALA A 528 -32.81 -4.78 -9.56
C ALA A 528 -32.46 -3.72 -10.62
N TYR A 529 -31.23 -3.20 -10.62
CA TYR A 529 -30.76 -2.29 -11.66
C TYR A 529 -30.89 -2.95 -13.05
N GLN A 530 -31.32 -2.18 -14.05
CA GLN A 530 -31.59 -2.67 -15.42
C GLN A 530 -32.56 -3.88 -15.50
N THR A 531 -33.51 -3.98 -14.58
CA THR A 531 -34.69 -4.86 -14.72
C THR A 531 -35.91 -4.04 -15.19
N GLU A 532 -37.05 -4.69 -15.39
CA GLU A 532 -38.32 -4.01 -15.70
C GLU A 532 -39.07 -3.54 -14.42
N ILE A 533 -38.41 -3.56 -13.26
CA ILE A 533 -38.95 -2.98 -12.02
C ILE A 533 -38.70 -1.48 -12.04
N SER A 534 -39.76 -0.68 -11.93
CA SER A 534 -39.65 0.77 -11.82
C SER A 534 -39.07 1.20 -10.46
N GLU A 535 -38.14 2.14 -10.46
CA GLU A 535 -37.58 2.73 -9.23
C GLU A 535 -38.64 3.48 -8.39
N PHE A 536 -39.69 3.99 -9.03
CA PHE A 536 -40.79 4.68 -8.39
C PHE A 536 -41.82 3.72 -7.77
N LEU A 537 -41.67 2.40 -7.98
CA LEU A 537 -42.65 1.40 -7.57
C LEU A 537 -42.97 1.51 -6.07
N LEU A 538 -41.95 1.58 -5.21
CA LEU A 538 -42.12 1.63 -3.76
C LEU A 538 -42.66 2.96 -3.23
N GLN A 539 -42.91 3.96 -4.09
CA GLN A 539 -43.61 5.19 -3.73
C GLN A 539 -45.13 5.02 -3.77
N GLU A 540 -45.66 3.98 -4.44
CA GLU A 540 -47.09 3.71 -4.44
C GLU A 540 -47.57 3.34 -3.02
N PRO A 541 -48.71 3.90 -2.53
CA PRO A 541 -49.18 3.69 -1.16
C PRO A 541 -49.35 2.22 -0.76
N LYS A 542 -49.65 1.35 -1.72
CA LYS A 542 -49.83 -0.09 -1.50
C LYS A 542 -48.54 -0.82 -1.07
N TYR A 543 -47.37 -0.19 -1.19
CA TYR A 543 -46.07 -0.73 -0.79
C TYR A 543 -45.50 -0.10 0.49
N SER A 544 -46.29 0.67 1.25
CA SER A 544 -45.83 1.33 2.48
C SER A 544 -45.19 0.36 3.49
N ASP A 545 -45.71 -0.87 3.58
CA ASP A 545 -45.17 -1.92 4.45
C ASP A 545 -44.15 -2.85 3.76
N ALA A 546 -43.97 -2.73 2.44
CA ALA A 546 -43.07 -3.58 1.67
C ALA A 546 -41.61 -3.47 2.14
N LYS A 547 -41.20 -2.30 2.65
CA LYS A 547 -39.84 -2.05 3.16
C LYS A 547 -39.43 -2.96 4.32
N LYS A 548 -40.40 -3.55 5.03
CA LYS A 548 -40.13 -4.54 6.10
C LYS A 548 -39.78 -5.91 5.53
N ILE A 549 -40.16 -6.19 4.29
CA ILE A 549 -40.01 -7.49 3.62
C ILE A 549 -38.91 -7.43 2.56
N LEU A 550 -38.82 -6.33 1.82
CA LEU A 550 -38.00 -6.17 0.63
C LEU A 550 -37.32 -4.80 0.61
N ASP A 551 -36.01 -4.80 0.42
CA ASP A 551 -35.16 -3.64 0.18
C ASP A 551 -34.63 -3.73 -1.25
N ILE A 552 -35.10 -2.82 -2.13
CA ILE A 552 -34.75 -2.85 -3.55
C ILE A 552 -33.68 -1.80 -3.85
N CYS A 553 -32.54 -2.26 -4.36
CA CYS A 553 -31.45 -1.42 -4.82
C CYS A 553 -31.48 -1.28 -6.34
N PHE A 554 -31.61 -0.03 -6.80
CA PHE A 554 -31.55 0.35 -8.22
C PHE A 554 -30.20 0.96 -8.61
N LYS A 555 -29.21 0.92 -7.72
CA LYS A 555 -27.83 1.27 -8.08
C LYS A 555 -27.13 0.05 -8.68
N PRO A 556 -26.25 0.22 -9.68
CA PRO A 556 -25.41 -0.86 -10.14
C PRO A 556 -24.63 -1.44 -8.96
N SER A 557 -24.51 -2.76 -8.93
CA SER A 557 -23.64 -3.43 -7.95
C SER A 557 -22.16 -3.08 -8.22
N GLU A 558 -21.32 -3.17 -7.18
CA GLU A 558 -19.90 -2.76 -7.25
C GLU A 558 -19.15 -3.38 -8.44
N PRO A 559 -18.14 -2.67 -9.00
CA PRO A 559 -17.42 -3.06 -10.22
C PRO A 559 -16.74 -4.42 -10.11
N ASP A 560 -16.56 -4.93 -8.90
CA ASP A 560 -16.05 -6.24 -8.53
C ASP A 560 -16.79 -7.40 -9.27
N TYR A 561 -18.06 -7.18 -9.67
CA TYR A 561 -18.85 -8.12 -10.47
C TYR A 561 -18.81 -7.88 -11.98
N THR A 562 -18.22 -6.79 -12.44
CA THR A 562 -18.21 -6.35 -13.84
C THR A 562 -16.97 -6.82 -14.58
N VAL A 563 -17.08 -6.90 -15.90
CA VAL A 563 -16.01 -7.36 -16.81
C VAL A 563 -14.86 -6.34 -16.87
N GLU A 564 -15.13 -5.09 -16.48
CA GLU A 564 -14.19 -3.97 -16.61
C GLU A 564 -12.93 -4.15 -15.75
N ASP A 565 -12.98 -4.86 -14.61
CA ASP A 565 -11.77 -5.15 -13.84
C ASP A 565 -10.87 -6.24 -14.45
N CYS A 566 -11.44 -7.14 -15.26
CA CYS A 566 -10.62 -8.02 -16.08
C CYS A 566 -9.89 -7.25 -17.18
N LEU A 567 -10.39 -6.07 -17.57
CA LEU A 567 -9.74 -5.18 -18.53
C LEU A 567 -8.77 -4.22 -17.83
N SER A 568 -9.08 -3.68 -16.65
CA SER A 568 -8.16 -2.83 -15.85
C SER A 568 -6.88 -3.58 -15.48
N SER A 569 -7.00 -4.86 -15.10
CA SER A 569 -5.85 -5.75 -14.92
C SER A 569 -5.09 -6.10 -16.22
N MET A 570 -5.73 -5.99 -17.39
CA MET A 570 -5.06 -6.13 -18.69
C MET A 570 -4.35 -4.85 -19.14
N PHE A 571 -4.79 -3.66 -18.72
CA PHE A 571 -4.17 -2.40 -19.14
C PHE A 571 -2.80 -2.14 -18.51
N HIS A 572 -2.41 -2.89 -17.47
CA HIS A 572 -1.01 -2.93 -17.00
C HIS A 572 -0.10 -3.83 -17.85
N ILE A 573 -0.64 -4.69 -18.72
CA ILE A 573 0.13 -5.71 -19.46
C ILE A 573 0.80 -5.15 -20.74
N HIS A 574 0.47 -3.93 -21.19
CA HIS A 574 0.92 -3.43 -22.49
C HIS A 574 1.47 -1.99 -22.57
N ALA A 575 1.85 -1.39 -21.46
CA ALA A 575 2.61 -0.14 -21.48
C ALA A 575 4.07 -0.39 -21.05
N GLU A 576 4.93 -0.60 -22.07
CA GLU A 576 6.40 -0.57 -22.03
C GLU A 576 7.09 -1.79 -21.35
N GLY A 577 8.02 -2.53 -21.95
CA GLY A 577 8.96 -2.23 -23.02
C GLY A 577 10.38 -2.57 -22.55
N PHE A 578 10.84 -3.80 -22.84
CA PHE A 578 12.25 -4.23 -22.90
C PHE A 578 13.25 -3.75 -21.82
N HIS A 579 13.69 -4.65 -20.92
CA HIS A 579 15.11 -4.73 -20.53
C HIS A 579 15.61 -6.12 -20.09
N ARG A 580 16.46 -6.67 -20.97
CA ARG A 580 17.65 -7.53 -20.80
C ARG A 580 17.82 -8.33 -19.49
N ALA A 581 17.81 -9.66 -19.65
CA ALA A 581 18.22 -10.65 -18.65
C ALA A 581 19.68 -10.46 -18.19
N GLY A 582 19.87 -10.43 -16.87
CA GLY A 582 21.16 -10.60 -16.20
C GLY A 582 21.07 -11.80 -15.27
N PHE A 583 21.92 -12.81 -15.49
CA PHE A 583 22.11 -13.94 -14.58
C PHE A 583 22.73 -13.47 -13.26
N VAL A 584 22.17 -13.88 -12.12
CA VAL A 584 22.86 -13.83 -10.83
C VAL A 584 22.65 -15.17 -10.13
N LEU A 585 23.78 -15.76 -9.74
CA LEU A 585 23.89 -17.04 -9.05
C LEU A 585 23.60 -16.84 -7.55
N ASP A 586 22.89 -17.82 -6.98
CA ASP A 586 22.63 -17.97 -5.54
C ASP A 586 23.92 -18.10 -4.72
N SER A 587 23.94 -17.46 -3.55
CA SER A 587 24.66 -17.99 -2.40
C SER A 587 23.99 -17.51 -1.12
N ASP A 588 23.51 -18.48 -0.33
CA ASP A 588 23.14 -18.34 1.08
C ASP A 588 24.33 -17.81 1.88
N ASP A 589 24.15 -16.74 2.66
CA ASP A 589 24.97 -16.46 3.85
C ASP A 589 24.25 -15.45 4.78
N ASP A 590 24.15 -15.83 6.05
CA ASP A 590 23.59 -15.03 7.14
C ASP A 590 24.46 -13.79 7.43
N LEU A 591 23.92 -12.59 7.18
CA LEU A 591 24.61 -11.32 7.51
C LEU A 591 23.98 -10.66 8.74
N GLU A 592 24.70 -10.68 9.86
CA GLU A 592 24.42 -9.83 11.02
C GLU A 592 24.87 -8.39 10.76
N PHE A 593 23.90 -7.49 10.53
CA PHE A 593 24.14 -6.05 10.48
C PHE A 593 24.20 -5.46 11.90
N VAL A 594 25.40 -5.04 12.33
CA VAL A 594 25.58 -4.18 13.50
C VAL A 594 25.51 -2.73 13.04
N HIS A 595 24.42 -2.02 13.36
CA HIS A 595 24.32 -0.58 13.10
C HIS A 595 24.41 0.20 14.41
N ASP A 596 25.27 1.23 14.37
CA ASP A 596 25.53 2.18 15.44
C ASP A 596 24.35 3.16 15.59
N PRO A 597 23.73 3.28 16.78
CA PRO A 597 22.61 4.19 17.04
C PRO A 597 23.00 5.68 17.09
N TYR A 598 24.28 6.05 17.00
CA TYR A 598 24.73 7.45 17.12
C TYR A 598 24.87 8.21 15.79
N LEU A 599 24.69 7.57 14.63
CA LEU A 599 24.88 8.23 13.32
C LEU A 599 23.73 9.14 12.86
N PHE A 600 22.52 8.95 13.39
CA PHE A 600 21.32 9.66 12.90
C PHE A 600 21.14 11.07 13.47
N ASP A 601 21.83 11.42 14.57
CA ASP A 601 21.78 12.77 15.14
C ASP A 601 22.75 13.75 14.47
N ILE A 602 23.33 13.34 13.33
CA ILE A 602 24.43 14.07 12.66
C ILE A 602 24.03 14.59 11.27
N GLY A 603 22.93 14.10 10.69
CA GLY A 603 22.34 14.55 9.41
C GLY A 603 22.06 13.38 8.45
N PHE A 604 20.93 13.42 7.73
CA PHE A 604 20.43 12.33 6.86
C PHE A 604 20.91 12.48 5.41
N ASP A 605 21.91 11.75 4.92
CA ASP A 605 22.45 11.88 3.55
C ASP A 605 21.70 11.02 2.52
N PRO A 606 20.90 11.59 1.60
CA PRO A 606 20.16 10.82 0.58
C PRO A 606 21.03 10.39 -0.62
N ASP A 607 22.24 10.95 -0.79
CA ASP A 607 23.09 10.74 -1.98
C ASP A 607 23.95 9.45 -1.90
N ASP A 608 23.78 8.61 -0.87
CA ASP A 608 24.55 7.37 -0.67
C ASP A 608 23.84 6.10 -1.20
N ASP A 609 22.54 6.16 -1.51
CA ASP A 609 21.75 4.96 -1.86
C ASP A 609 21.46 4.81 -3.37
N ASP A 610 21.99 5.69 -4.25
CA ASP A 610 21.51 5.75 -5.64
C ASP A 610 22.56 6.16 -6.69
N ASP A 611 23.78 5.61 -6.60
CA ASP A 611 24.85 5.90 -7.59
C ASP A 611 24.64 5.23 -8.97
N ASP A 612 23.72 4.26 -9.10
CA ASP A 612 23.50 3.52 -10.36
C ASP A 612 22.30 4.03 -11.19
N TYR A 613 21.24 4.56 -10.55
CA TYR A 613 20.05 5.05 -11.27
C TYR A 613 20.21 6.49 -11.79
N ASN A 614 20.83 7.37 -10.99
CA ASN A 614 21.00 8.79 -11.33
C ASN A 614 21.96 9.05 -12.51
N ASN A 615 22.89 8.12 -12.78
CA ASN A 615 23.84 8.25 -13.88
C ASN A 615 23.23 7.97 -15.25
N ARG A 616 22.08 7.30 -15.31
CA ARG A 616 21.36 6.97 -16.55
C ARG A 616 20.33 8.03 -16.90
N PHE A 617 19.60 8.53 -15.90
CA PHE A 617 18.58 9.57 -16.07
C PHE A 617 19.19 10.93 -16.46
N ASN A 618 20.29 11.34 -15.82
CA ASN A 618 20.97 12.60 -16.16
C ASN A 618 21.65 12.62 -17.54
N ARG A 619 21.95 11.44 -18.12
CA ARG A 619 22.50 11.35 -19.48
C ARG A 619 21.43 11.46 -20.57
N LEU A 620 20.20 11.07 -20.28
CA LEU A 620 19.06 11.18 -21.20
C LEU A 620 18.53 12.63 -21.21
N LEU A 621 18.38 13.24 -20.03
CA LEU A 621 17.92 14.63 -19.91
C LEU A 621 18.89 15.64 -20.56
N MET A 622 20.20 15.41 -20.44
CA MET A 622 21.21 16.28 -21.09
C MET A 622 21.29 16.08 -22.61
N ARG A 623 20.74 14.99 -23.16
CA ARG A 623 20.70 14.74 -24.61
C ARG A 623 19.46 15.38 -25.25
N GLU A 624 18.31 15.30 -24.58
CA GLU A 624 17.07 15.96 -25.02
C GLU A 624 17.17 17.49 -24.94
N ILE A 625 17.82 18.04 -23.91
CA ILE A 625 18.05 19.50 -23.79
C ILE A 625 19.06 20.01 -24.84
N TYR A 626 19.97 19.16 -25.34
CA TYR A 626 20.91 19.54 -26.39
C TYR A 626 20.29 19.49 -27.80
N GLU A 627 19.31 18.62 -28.02
CA GLU A 627 18.61 18.47 -29.31
C GLU A 627 17.47 19.52 -29.48
N GLU A 628 16.90 20.06 -28.41
CA GLU A 628 15.89 21.14 -28.46
C GLU A 628 16.47 22.56 -28.58
N LEU A 629 17.76 22.77 -28.35
CA LEU A 629 18.39 24.11 -28.38
C LEU A 629 19.08 24.46 -29.72
N PHE A 630 19.11 23.55 -30.70
CA PHE A 630 19.89 23.74 -31.93
C PHE A 630 19.22 23.29 -33.24
N ASN A 631 17.89 23.33 -33.36
CA ASN A 631 17.22 23.16 -34.65
C ASN A 631 16.15 24.24 -34.88
N ASP A 632 16.49 25.18 -35.75
CA ASP A 632 15.67 26.12 -36.57
C ASP A 632 16.69 27.18 -37.05
N ASP A 633 16.95 27.53 -38.31
CA ASP A 633 16.51 27.17 -39.66
C ASP A 633 17.55 27.79 -40.62
N ASN A 634 17.78 27.20 -41.80
CA ASN A 634 17.63 27.90 -43.08
C ASN A 634 18.02 27.01 -44.29
N GLU A 635 17.05 26.91 -45.19
CA GLU A 635 17.09 26.38 -46.56
C GLU A 635 18.16 27.05 -47.43
N PHE A 636 18.73 26.33 -48.41
CA PHE A 636 18.56 26.63 -49.84
C PHE A 636 19.15 25.53 -50.74
N ASP A 637 18.43 25.28 -51.83
CA ASP A 637 18.62 24.27 -52.88
C ASP A 637 19.92 24.40 -53.73
N ASP A 638 20.21 23.24 -54.35
CA ASP A 638 20.56 23.03 -55.77
C ASP A 638 21.97 22.54 -56.18
N LEU A 639 21.92 21.36 -56.81
CA LEU A 639 22.66 20.87 -57.99
C LEU A 639 24.17 20.52 -57.92
N SER A 640 24.37 19.20 -57.92
CA SER A 640 25.07 18.42 -58.97
C SER A 640 26.60 18.25 -58.94
N THR A 641 26.95 17.01 -59.31
CA THR A 641 28.17 16.48 -59.94
C THR A 641 29.44 16.25 -59.10
N ASP A 642 29.72 14.95 -59.01
CA ASP A 642 30.99 14.27 -59.35
C ASP A 642 32.18 14.21 -58.38
N GLU A 643 32.71 12.99 -58.40
CA GLU A 643 34.08 12.54 -58.15
C GLU A 643 34.62 12.49 -56.71
N GLY A 644 34.93 11.25 -56.31
CA GLY A 644 36.35 10.91 -56.12
C GLY A 644 36.85 10.79 -54.69
N GLU A 645 37.16 9.53 -54.35
CA GLU A 645 38.43 9.17 -53.71
C GLU A 645 38.70 9.49 -52.21
N ASP A 646 38.57 8.44 -51.39
CA ASP A 646 39.71 7.68 -50.83
C ASP A 646 40.33 7.99 -49.43
N TRP A 647 40.49 6.88 -48.67
CA TRP A 647 41.36 6.54 -47.52
C TRP A 647 41.13 7.00 -46.06
N PHE A 648 40.82 6.00 -45.23
CA PHE A 648 41.43 5.58 -43.94
C PHE A 648 42.32 6.55 -43.14
N LEU A 649 41.96 6.77 -41.86
CA LEU A 649 42.65 6.24 -40.66
C LEU A 649 41.81 6.43 -39.38
#